data_AF-A0AAW5D2G6-F1
#
_entry.id   AF-A0AAW5D2G6-F1
#
_cell.length_a   1.000
_cell.length_b   1.000
_cell.length_c   1.000
_cell.angle_alpha   90.00
_cell.angle_beta   90.00
_cell.angle_gamma   90.00
#
_symmetry.space_group_name_H-M   'P 1'
#
loop_
_entity.id
_entity.type
_entity.pdbx_description
1 polymer ?
#
loop_
_entity_poly.entity_id
_entity_poly.type
_entity_poly.pdbx_seq_one_letter_code
_entity_poly.pdbx_strand_id
1 'polypeptide(L)'
;MSAQLLQRQAMDKHGIVATMDVNGKILSANDKCSQLSGFSIDEIIGENISAFDITNMSEQEKSDIFVSLSQGQTWQGEVHSLTKLGEPWYVFATLVPVIKSPPRVDHLIAIATDISEQKRLETRLSEGRAFYRSITDSIGEGVYAVNGEGTTQFLNPAASRLLGWSLDELQGRRFHDTVHYQKGDGTLLPREQCPVNLTIRSGQSYTSYEDFFTDKRGRLFPISIVAVPLLDKEGKPDGHVGVFNDISGQKAIEQKLQKAYDEAQSANKAKSDFLATMSHEIRTPMNAIIGLTHLALESTDNEQRQQYLEKVQRSSTALLDLMNSILDFSKVEADKIEIIDEPFTLTKTIDKLAQVFQVKAQQKQLQLLFDIRCHTNLQCRGDSEKIYQVLLNLLSNAIKFTASGHVILTVEKRENQLAFSVSDTGMGISEQVKSKLFKAFVQADASISREYGGTGLGLAICKRLVELMGGDLTLESEVDKGSCFSFALPVCSDEGPGTGPQLPVSVPDNVLCIQTHESVSQGCEILAATLNRHNIHCQIIDQVEGLLPSKASQTIAFLPDDEQSWNSFIKHMQFGEYQSLNLTTLISPLNKQDVQKRMGSALVQNINIIELPFTDTELISTLSPAQLSLSKRTLEGLESRKWRTRRLLNKHVLVVDDDAISVEISQQILSDLGINVAVASSGEQALALCEMSKFDAILLDCYLPGVSGYEVAEQLTQKKDWYTPIIALSADESQEASESALTAGMCQHLVKPATADEIVHTIDIHIHSGYIEINPPDEMSQFISSLLTFYKTYSQRGVMSDLLDIFHTQTNTSKLLTSLLEDAQLIGATTLEQSLLPLIEAQERNEAVNARHVTNLSFQLDATLRLIAHTIDKNDTDNMHQSGTNFDKSSMLSTLRNVEQALQSYDAKAVEYINVLAANYSESVYAHKINRLKQHATIYDFESAQAVITQLIGDITDE
;
A
#
# COMPACT_ATOMS: atom_id res chain seq x y z
N MET A 1 42.77 1.71 -115.87
CA MET A 1 42.69 0.77 -114.74
C MET A 1 41.49 -0.13 -114.95
N SER A 2 41.69 -1.45 -114.99
CA SER A 2 40.61 -2.42 -115.25
C SER A 2 39.59 -2.45 -114.10
N ALA A 3 38.31 -2.67 -114.42
CA ALA A 3 37.21 -2.73 -113.44
C ALA A 3 37.45 -3.75 -112.30
N GLN A 4 38.21 -4.81 -112.57
CA GLN A 4 38.62 -5.82 -111.58
C GLN A 4 39.51 -5.25 -110.47
N LEU A 5 40.35 -4.25 -110.75
CA LEU A 5 41.25 -3.65 -109.77
C LEU A 5 40.49 -2.76 -108.78
N LEU A 6 39.42 -2.11 -109.25
CA LEU A 6 38.52 -1.28 -108.43
C LEU A 6 37.60 -2.13 -107.55
N GLN A 7 37.09 -3.26 -108.07
CA GLN A 7 36.35 -4.25 -107.26
C GLN A 7 37.21 -4.86 -106.15
N ARG A 8 38.46 -5.21 -106.46
CA ARG A 8 39.40 -5.73 -105.45
C ARG A 8 39.69 -4.69 -104.36
N GLN A 9 39.98 -3.44 -104.73
CA GLN A 9 40.15 -2.35 -103.75
C GLN A 9 38.90 -2.05 -102.91
N ALA A 10 37.69 -2.22 -103.46
CA ALA A 10 36.45 -2.05 -102.71
C ALA A 10 36.25 -3.18 -101.67
N MET A 11 36.54 -4.43 -102.07
CA MET A 11 36.49 -5.59 -101.19
C MET A 11 37.55 -5.51 -100.07
N ASP A 12 38.77 -5.04 -100.39
CA ASP A 12 39.86 -4.85 -99.42
C ASP A 12 39.55 -3.79 -98.34
N LYS A 13 38.56 -2.91 -98.57
CA LYS A 13 38.19 -1.84 -97.63
C LYS A 13 37.07 -2.21 -96.65
N HIS A 14 36.15 -3.13 -96.97
CA HIS A 14 34.90 -3.31 -96.21
C HIS A 14 34.77 -4.65 -95.48
N GLY A 15 35.41 -5.72 -95.96
CA GLY A 15 35.29 -7.04 -95.35
C GLY A 15 36.58 -7.84 -95.44
N ILE A 16 36.68 -8.88 -94.62
CA ILE A 16 37.74 -9.88 -94.73
C ILE A 16 37.42 -10.72 -95.96
N VAL A 17 38.40 -10.88 -96.85
CA VAL A 17 38.26 -11.70 -98.04
C VAL A 17 39.44 -12.64 -98.10
N ALA A 18 39.16 -13.93 -98.09
CA ALA A 18 40.16 -14.98 -98.23
C ALA A 18 39.73 -15.99 -99.27
N THR A 19 40.67 -16.44 -100.08
CA THR A 19 40.50 -17.55 -101.01
C THR A 19 41.20 -18.76 -100.41
N MET A 20 40.54 -19.91 -100.42
CA MET A 20 41.08 -21.16 -99.89
C MET A 20 40.84 -22.31 -100.88
N ASP A 21 41.59 -23.39 -100.76
CA ASP A 21 41.32 -24.61 -101.50
C ASP A 21 40.09 -25.36 -100.93
N VAL A 22 39.69 -26.43 -101.61
CA VAL A 22 38.54 -27.25 -101.21
C VAL A 22 38.72 -27.98 -99.87
N ASN A 23 39.92 -27.99 -99.31
CA ASN A 23 40.23 -28.58 -98.00
C ASN A 23 40.40 -27.50 -96.90
N GLY A 24 40.11 -26.23 -97.22
CA GLY A 24 40.19 -25.12 -96.26
C GLY A 24 41.60 -24.53 -96.08
N LYS A 25 42.56 -24.87 -96.95
CA LYS A 25 43.91 -24.27 -96.94
C LYS A 25 43.87 -22.89 -97.58
N ILE A 26 44.31 -21.86 -96.88
CA ILE A 26 44.20 -20.47 -97.32
C ILE A 26 45.24 -20.20 -98.42
N LEU A 27 44.77 -19.82 -99.61
CA LEU A 27 45.59 -19.54 -100.78
C LEU A 27 45.95 -18.07 -100.89
N SER A 28 45.04 -17.19 -100.50
CA SER A 28 45.27 -15.74 -100.44
C SER A 28 44.31 -15.10 -99.44
N ALA A 29 44.74 -14.05 -98.75
CA ALA A 29 43.86 -13.23 -97.92
C ALA A 29 44.14 -11.75 -98.19
N ASN A 30 43.15 -10.90 -97.96
CA ASN A 30 43.34 -9.46 -98.05
C ASN A 30 43.97 -8.89 -96.76
N ASP A 31 44.50 -7.67 -96.85
CA ASP A 31 45.15 -6.98 -95.72
C ASP A 31 44.23 -6.87 -94.50
N LYS A 32 42.91 -6.79 -94.72
CA LYS A 32 41.91 -6.71 -93.66
C LYS A 32 41.85 -7.99 -92.81
N CYS A 33 42.05 -9.15 -93.42
CA CYS A 33 42.17 -10.43 -92.72
C CYS A 33 43.33 -10.39 -91.71
N SER A 34 44.49 -9.87 -92.13
CA SER A 34 45.66 -9.76 -91.27
C SER A 34 45.47 -8.72 -90.16
N GLN A 35 44.89 -7.56 -90.48
CA GLN A 35 44.61 -6.50 -89.52
C GLN A 35 43.67 -6.94 -88.39
N LEU A 36 42.61 -7.70 -88.71
CA LEU A 36 41.58 -8.08 -87.75
C LEU A 36 41.90 -9.37 -86.99
N SER A 37 42.52 -10.36 -87.65
CA SER A 37 42.90 -11.61 -86.98
C SER A 37 44.18 -11.48 -86.15
N GLY A 38 45.04 -10.50 -86.44
CA GLY A 38 46.34 -10.31 -85.80
C GLY A 38 47.45 -11.23 -86.32
N PHE A 39 47.13 -12.16 -87.22
CA PHE A 39 48.10 -12.99 -87.93
C PHE A 39 48.64 -12.25 -89.16
N SER A 40 49.93 -12.38 -89.47
CA SER A 40 50.49 -11.82 -90.70
C SER A 40 50.07 -12.63 -91.92
N ILE A 41 49.99 -12.01 -93.11
CA ILE A 41 49.58 -12.71 -94.34
C ILE A 41 50.47 -13.94 -94.60
N ASP A 42 51.77 -13.83 -94.33
CA ASP A 42 52.73 -14.92 -94.50
C ASP A 42 52.50 -16.09 -93.52
N GLU A 43 51.92 -15.82 -92.35
CA GLU A 43 51.55 -16.85 -91.37
C GLU A 43 50.21 -17.54 -91.70
N ILE A 44 49.33 -16.88 -92.45
CA ILE A 44 47.99 -17.39 -92.78
C ILE A 44 48.01 -18.14 -94.12
N ILE A 45 48.80 -17.68 -95.10
CA ILE A 45 48.86 -18.31 -96.43
C ILE A 45 49.51 -19.68 -96.30
N GLY A 46 48.80 -20.70 -96.75
CA GLY A 46 49.23 -22.09 -96.71
C GLY A 46 48.82 -22.84 -95.44
N GLU A 47 48.27 -22.16 -94.44
CA GLU A 47 47.68 -22.79 -93.26
C GLU A 47 46.21 -23.14 -93.50
N ASN A 48 45.67 -24.04 -92.65
CA ASN A 48 44.25 -24.38 -92.69
C ASN A 48 43.42 -23.36 -91.90
N ILE A 49 42.18 -23.08 -92.31
CA ILE A 49 41.27 -22.17 -91.59
C ILE A 49 41.06 -22.55 -90.12
N SER A 50 41.29 -23.81 -89.74
CA SER A 50 41.31 -24.25 -88.34
C SER A 50 42.34 -23.50 -87.48
N ALA A 51 43.35 -22.85 -88.06
CA ALA A 51 44.32 -22.01 -87.36
C ALA A 51 43.69 -20.79 -86.66
N PHE A 52 42.46 -20.41 -87.03
CA PHE A 52 41.71 -19.33 -86.36
C PHE A 52 40.89 -19.80 -85.14
N ASP A 53 41.10 -21.02 -84.63
CA ASP A 53 40.46 -21.53 -83.41
C ASP A 53 38.95 -21.24 -83.33
N ILE A 54 38.19 -21.79 -84.28
CA ILE A 54 36.72 -21.63 -84.30
C ILE A 54 36.12 -22.39 -83.12
N THR A 55 35.57 -21.65 -82.16
CA THR A 55 35.09 -22.13 -80.85
C THR A 55 33.60 -22.45 -80.79
N ASN A 56 32.79 -21.91 -81.69
CA ASN A 56 31.32 -22.07 -81.68
C ASN A 56 30.80 -23.21 -82.57
N MET A 57 31.67 -24.00 -83.19
CA MET A 57 31.30 -25.12 -84.04
C MET A 57 32.16 -26.34 -83.71
N SER A 58 31.53 -27.51 -83.69
CA SER A 58 32.21 -28.80 -83.56
C SER A 58 32.98 -29.17 -84.83
N GLU A 59 33.97 -30.05 -84.73
CA GLU A 59 34.74 -30.53 -85.90
C GLU A 59 33.86 -31.26 -86.93
N GLN A 60 32.78 -31.91 -86.47
CA GLN A 60 31.82 -32.57 -87.36
C GLN A 60 31.01 -31.55 -88.17
N GLU A 61 30.51 -30.48 -87.55
CA GLU A 61 29.82 -29.39 -88.26
C GLU A 61 30.73 -28.69 -89.26
N LYS A 62 31.99 -28.44 -88.91
CA LYS A 62 32.99 -27.89 -89.85
C LYS A 62 33.17 -28.80 -91.06
N SER A 63 33.29 -30.12 -90.83
CA SER A 63 33.44 -31.10 -91.91
C SER A 63 32.21 -31.12 -92.83
N ASP A 64 31.00 -31.11 -92.27
CA ASP A 64 29.75 -31.08 -93.03
C ASP A 64 29.62 -29.82 -93.90
N ILE A 65 30.04 -28.65 -93.36
CA ILE A 65 30.10 -27.39 -94.12
C ILE A 65 31.04 -27.52 -95.32
N PHE A 66 32.24 -28.07 -95.14
CA PHE A 66 33.20 -28.28 -96.24
C PHE A 66 32.70 -29.30 -97.28
N VAL A 67 32.01 -30.36 -96.85
CA VAL A 67 31.36 -31.31 -97.76
C VAL A 67 30.31 -30.61 -98.62
N SER A 68 29.43 -29.81 -98.02
CA SER A 68 28.42 -29.01 -98.72
C SER A 68 29.05 -28.02 -99.72
N LEU A 69 30.12 -27.33 -99.32
CA LEU A 69 30.87 -26.41 -100.18
C LEU A 69 31.52 -27.12 -101.39
N SER A 70 32.03 -28.34 -101.19
CA SER A 70 32.61 -29.15 -102.27
C SER A 70 31.58 -29.58 -103.33
N GLN A 71 30.30 -29.64 -102.94
CA GLN A 71 29.17 -29.93 -103.83
C GLN A 71 28.65 -28.67 -104.55
N GLY A 72 29.27 -27.50 -104.33
CA GLY A 72 28.91 -26.24 -104.96
C GLY A 72 27.86 -25.41 -104.22
N GLN A 73 27.50 -25.78 -102.99
CA GLN A 73 26.58 -25.00 -102.15
C GLN A 73 27.31 -23.86 -101.43
N THR A 74 26.61 -22.79 -101.06
CA THR A 74 27.15 -21.65 -100.30
C THR A 74 26.77 -21.79 -98.83
N TRP A 75 27.68 -21.44 -97.91
CA TRP A 75 27.42 -21.43 -96.47
C TRP A 75 27.49 -20.02 -95.89
N GLN A 76 26.62 -19.73 -94.90
CA GLN A 76 26.60 -18.47 -94.17
C GLN A 76 26.38 -18.72 -92.67
N GLY A 77 27.11 -18.03 -91.81
CA GLY A 77 26.91 -18.13 -90.36
C GLY A 77 27.88 -17.28 -89.53
N GLU A 78 27.60 -17.21 -88.23
CA GLU A 78 28.49 -16.59 -87.24
C GLU A 78 29.63 -17.56 -86.89
N VAL A 79 30.86 -17.07 -86.88
CA VAL A 79 32.06 -17.80 -86.50
C VAL A 79 32.69 -17.08 -85.32
N HIS A 80 32.86 -17.79 -84.22
CA HIS A 80 33.50 -17.26 -83.01
C HIS A 80 34.93 -17.77 -82.98
N SER A 81 35.88 -16.87 -83.10
CA SER A 81 37.30 -17.13 -83.27
C SER A 81 38.11 -16.37 -82.22
N LEU A 82 39.40 -16.66 -82.13
CA LEU A 82 40.35 -15.92 -81.32
C LEU A 82 41.36 -15.22 -82.23
N THR A 83 41.70 -13.98 -81.89
CA THR A 83 42.86 -13.32 -82.54
C THR A 83 44.16 -14.02 -82.14
N LYS A 84 45.26 -13.71 -82.82
CA LYS A 84 46.61 -14.21 -82.47
C LYS A 84 47.01 -13.98 -81.01
N LEU A 85 46.47 -12.94 -80.37
CA LEU A 85 46.73 -12.61 -78.96
C LEU A 85 45.76 -13.31 -77.99
N GLY A 86 44.85 -14.15 -78.50
CA GLY A 86 43.85 -14.87 -77.70
C GLY A 86 42.61 -14.04 -77.35
N GLU A 87 42.37 -12.90 -78.02
CA GLU A 87 41.19 -12.08 -77.76
C GLU A 87 39.97 -12.59 -78.54
N PRO A 88 38.75 -12.56 -77.96
CA PRO A 88 37.52 -12.95 -78.67
C PRO A 88 37.27 -12.10 -79.91
N TRP A 89 37.11 -12.79 -81.04
CA TRP A 89 36.88 -12.21 -82.36
C TRP A 89 35.68 -12.87 -83.03
N TYR A 90 34.64 -12.08 -83.29
CA TYR A 90 33.38 -12.57 -83.83
C TYR A 90 33.22 -12.09 -85.27
N VAL A 91 33.03 -13.02 -86.21
CA VAL A 91 32.82 -12.69 -87.61
C VAL A 91 31.57 -13.36 -88.16
N PHE A 92 30.81 -12.66 -88.99
CA PHE A 92 29.77 -13.26 -89.82
C PHE A 92 30.38 -13.60 -91.18
N ALA A 93 30.50 -14.89 -91.49
CA ALA A 93 31.21 -15.39 -92.66
C ALA A 93 30.24 -15.98 -93.70
N THR A 94 30.56 -15.74 -94.98
CA THR A 94 29.93 -16.34 -96.15
C THR A 94 31.01 -17.06 -96.97
N LEU A 95 30.86 -18.36 -97.18
CA LEU A 95 31.77 -19.20 -97.95
C LEU A 95 31.13 -19.56 -99.30
N VAL A 96 31.74 -19.13 -100.40
CA VAL A 96 31.22 -19.28 -101.77
C VAL A 96 32.18 -20.13 -102.61
N PRO A 97 31.73 -21.28 -103.17
CA PRO A 97 32.57 -22.07 -104.07
C PRO A 97 32.66 -21.47 -105.48
N VAL A 98 33.85 -21.45 -106.07
CA VAL A 98 34.11 -20.99 -107.44
C VAL A 98 34.30 -22.19 -108.36
N ILE A 99 33.48 -22.28 -109.41
CA ILE A 99 33.43 -23.44 -110.32
C ILE A 99 34.02 -23.06 -111.68
N LYS A 100 35.05 -23.78 -112.14
CA LYS A 100 35.73 -23.51 -113.43
C LYS A 100 35.18 -24.33 -114.60
N SER A 101 34.69 -25.54 -114.34
CA SER A 101 34.01 -26.42 -115.31
C SER A 101 33.18 -27.44 -114.53
N PRO A 102 31.87 -27.61 -114.80
CA PRO A 102 31.07 -28.59 -114.08
C PRO A 102 31.67 -29.99 -114.24
N PRO A 103 31.90 -30.80 -113.18
CA PRO A 103 31.40 -30.68 -111.80
C PRO A 103 32.53 -30.46 -110.77
N ARG A 104 33.56 -29.64 -111.05
CA ARG A 104 34.71 -29.47 -110.14
C ARG A 104 34.81 -28.04 -109.59
N VAL A 105 34.70 -27.90 -108.26
CA VAL A 105 35.03 -26.68 -107.52
C VAL A 105 36.56 -26.46 -107.59
N ASP A 106 36.98 -25.26 -107.97
CA ASP A 106 38.39 -24.87 -108.12
C ASP A 106 38.96 -24.39 -106.78
N HIS A 107 38.25 -23.47 -106.13
CA HIS A 107 38.60 -22.86 -104.84
C HIS A 107 37.35 -22.25 -104.18
N LEU A 108 37.45 -21.91 -102.89
CA LEU A 108 36.40 -21.27 -102.10
C LEU A 108 36.79 -19.82 -101.80
N ILE A 109 35.83 -18.92 -101.81
CA ILE A 109 35.99 -17.52 -101.38
C ILE A 109 35.22 -17.33 -100.08
N ALA A 110 35.93 -16.98 -99.01
CA ALA A 110 35.38 -16.52 -97.75
C ALA A 110 35.25 -15.00 -97.76
N ILE A 111 34.06 -14.51 -97.45
CA ILE A 111 33.80 -13.11 -97.15
C ILE A 111 33.31 -13.06 -95.70
N ALA A 112 34.03 -12.35 -94.84
CA ALA A 112 33.67 -12.23 -93.43
C ALA A 112 33.59 -10.77 -92.99
N THR A 113 32.59 -10.45 -92.17
CA THR A 113 32.40 -9.13 -91.57
C THR A 113 32.60 -9.23 -90.06
N ASP A 114 33.38 -8.33 -89.48
CA ASP A 114 33.58 -8.27 -88.03
C ASP A 114 32.31 -7.76 -87.33
N ILE A 115 31.78 -8.55 -86.40
CA ILE A 115 30.60 -8.24 -85.59
C ILE A 115 30.94 -8.13 -84.09
N SER A 116 32.24 -8.03 -83.74
CA SER A 116 32.71 -8.03 -82.36
C SER A 116 32.20 -6.84 -81.54
N GLU A 117 32.10 -5.65 -82.15
CA GLU A 117 31.57 -4.45 -81.47
C GLU A 117 30.08 -4.61 -81.13
N GLN A 118 29.29 -5.18 -82.05
CA GLN A 118 27.87 -5.44 -81.83
C GLN A 118 27.67 -6.39 -80.63
N LYS A 119 28.40 -7.51 -80.58
CA LYS A 119 28.32 -8.47 -79.47
C LYS A 119 28.74 -7.83 -78.14
N ARG A 120 29.79 -6.99 -78.13
CA ARG A 120 30.21 -6.25 -76.93
C ARG A 120 29.11 -5.31 -76.41
N LEU A 121 28.37 -4.65 -77.30
CA LEU A 121 27.25 -3.78 -76.92
C LEU A 121 26.05 -4.58 -76.39
N GLU A 122 25.73 -5.72 -77.01
CA GLU A 122 24.67 -6.63 -76.54
C GLU A 122 24.97 -7.15 -75.11
N THR A 123 26.20 -7.60 -74.86
CA THR A 123 26.62 -8.06 -73.52
C THR A 123 26.55 -6.93 -72.50
N ARG A 124 27.09 -5.73 -72.80
CA ARG A 124 27.02 -4.58 -71.88
C ARG A 124 25.58 -4.18 -71.56
N LEU A 125 24.68 -4.23 -72.54
CA LEU A 125 23.27 -3.95 -72.32
C LEU A 125 22.60 -4.99 -71.41
N SER A 126 22.94 -6.27 -71.60
CA SER A 126 22.46 -7.37 -70.75
C SER A 126 22.95 -7.23 -69.30
N GLU A 127 24.25 -6.99 -69.11
CA GLU A 127 24.87 -6.76 -67.80
C GLU A 127 24.28 -5.53 -67.11
N GLY A 128 24.11 -4.42 -67.84
CA GLY A 128 23.46 -3.22 -67.32
C GLY A 128 22.03 -3.47 -66.85
N ARG A 129 21.23 -4.22 -67.62
CA ARG A 129 19.86 -4.61 -67.23
C ARG A 129 19.85 -5.49 -65.97
N ALA A 130 20.75 -6.46 -65.88
CA ALA A 130 20.88 -7.32 -64.71
C ALA A 130 21.28 -6.53 -63.46
N PHE A 131 22.19 -5.57 -63.61
CA PHE A 131 22.63 -4.67 -62.55
C PHE A 131 21.48 -3.81 -62.00
N TYR A 132 20.72 -3.13 -62.87
CA TYR A 132 19.57 -2.32 -62.44
C TYR A 132 18.52 -3.15 -61.70
N ARG A 133 18.24 -4.37 -62.18
CA ARG A 133 17.30 -5.29 -61.53
C ARG A 133 17.76 -5.70 -60.12
N SER A 134 19.06 -5.94 -59.95
CA SER A 134 19.63 -6.28 -58.65
C SER A 134 19.51 -5.15 -57.63
N ILE A 135 19.65 -3.89 -58.07
CA ILE A 135 19.43 -2.71 -57.21
C ILE A 135 17.97 -2.66 -56.77
N THR A 136 17.03 -2.71 -57.71
CA THR A 136 15.60 -2.62 -57.37
C THR A 136 15.11 -3.79 -56.52
N ASP A 137 15.70 -4.98 -56.67
CA ASP A 137 15.30 -6.18 -55.94
C ASP A 137 15.86 -6.23 -54.51
N SER A 138 16.96 -5.51 -54.24
CA SER A 138 17.58 -5.40 -52.92
C SER A 138 17.04 -4.24 -52.07
N ILE A 139 16.37 -3.26 -52.70
CA ILE A 139 15.65 -2.21 -51.99
C ILE A 139 14.48 -2.83 -51.22
N GLY A 140 14.42 -2.59 -49.91
CA GLY A 140 13.34 -3.08 -49.04
C GLY A 140 12.00 -2.37 -49.24
N GLU A 141 11.98 -1.30 -50.06
CA GLU A 141 10.79 -0.53 -50.43
C GLU A 141 10.15 -1.07 -51.71
N GLY A 142 8.84 -0.90 -51.84
CA GLY A 142 8.11 -1.26 -53.03
C GLY A 142 8.41 -0.30 -54.17
N VAL A 143 8.88 -0.81 -55.30
CA VAL A 143 9.14 -0.04 -56.52
C VAL A 143 8.22 -0.54 -57.64
N TYR A 144 7.52 0.38 -58.27
CA TYR A 144 6.67 0.10 -59.43
C TYR A 144 6.91 1.12 -60.54
N ALA A 145 6.68 0.73 -61.80
CA ALA A 145 6.63 1.66 -62.91
C ALA A 145 5.38 1.43 -63.76
N VAL A 146 4.75 2.51 -64.20
CA VAL A 146 3.59 2.50 -65.12
C VAL A 146 3.88 3.32 -66.37
N ASN A 147 3.21 3.00 -67.47
CA ASN A 147 3.25 3.78 -68.71
C ASN A 147 2.24 4.94 -68.71
N GLY A 148 2.18 5.72 -69.80
CA GLY A 148 1.23 6.84 -69.95
C GLY A 148 -0.25 6.46 -69.82
N GLU A 149 -0.63 5.21 -70.09
CA GLU A 149 -2.00 4.72 -69.87
C GLU A 149 -2.32 4.39 -68.40
N GLY A 150 -1.27 4.23 -67.58
CA GLY A 150 -1.34 3.86 -66.16
C GLY A 150 -1.26 2.35 -65.92
N THR A 151 -0.80 1.57 -66.90
CA THR A 151 -0.62 0.11 -66.77
C THR A 151 0.79 -0.23 -66.29
N THR A 152 0.91 -1.23 -65.43
CA THR A 152 2.17 -1.61 -64.77
C THR A 152 3.14 -2.26 -65.76
N GLN A 153 4.33 -1.69 -65.90
CA GLN A 153 5.43 -2.23 -66.71
C GLN A 153 6.52 -2.90 -65.88
N PHE A 154 6.66 -2.48 -64.62
CA PHE A 154 7.67 -3.00 -63.72
C PHE A 154 7.12 -3.07 -62.29
N LEU A 155 7.50 -4.12 -61.58
CA LEU A 155 7.17 -4.33 -60.17
C LEU A 155 8.33 -5.11 -59.53
N ASN A 156 8.96 -4.55 -58.50
CA ASN A 156 10.01 -5.25 -57.76
C ASN A 156 9.41 -6.30 -56.78
N PRO A 157 10.22 -7.23 -56.25
CA PRO A 157 9.77 -8.25 -55.31
C PRO A 157 9.13 -7.67 -54.02
N ALA A 158 9.63 -6.54 -53.51
CA ALA A 158 9.08 -5.90 -52.32
C ALA A 158 7.66 -5.36 -52.56
N ALA A 159 7.44 -4.66 -53.69
CA ALA A 159 6.11 -4.18 -54.07
C ALA A 159 5.14 -5.33 -54.30
N SER A 160 5.61 -6.40 -54.97
CA SER A 160 4.79 -7.60 -55.17
C SER A 160 4.35 -8.24 -53.84
N ARG A 161 5.24 -8.29 -52.84
CA ARG A 161 4.94 -8.80 -51.50
C ARG A 161 3.97 -7.90 -50.73
N LEU A 162 4.18 -6.60 -50.73
CA LEU A 162 3.36 -5.63 -49.99
C LEU A 162 1.95 -5.51 -50.59
N LEU A 163 1.84 -5.49 -51.92
CA LEU A 163 0.58 -5.34 -52.64
C LEU A 163 -0.16 -6.67 -52.84
N GLY A 164 0.55 -7.79 -52.79
CA GLY A 164 0.00 -9.13 -53.05
C GLY A 164 -0.28 -9.43 -54.53
N TRP A 165 0.17 -8.55 -55.44
CA TRP A 165 0.00 -8.69 -56.89
C TRP A 165 1.31 -9.10 -57.56
N SER A 166 1.24 -9.94 -58.59
CA SER A 166 2.37 -10.16 -59.51
C SER A 166 2.30 -9.21 -60.71
N LEU A 167 3.43 -9.02 -61.42
CA LEU A 167 3.46 -8.21 -62.63
C LEU A 167 2.51 -8.76 -63.72
N ASP A 168 2.49 -10.09 -63.88
CA ASP A 168 1.64 -10.77 -64.87
C ASP A 168 0.14 -10.58 -64.57
N GLU A 169 -0.25 -10.54 -63.29
CA GLU A 169 -1.65 -10.32 -62.88
C GLU A 169 -2.11 -8.87 -63.08
N LEU A 170 -1.18 -7.92 -63.03
CA LEU A 170 -1.43 -6.51 -63.28
C LEU A 170 -1.37 -6.17 -64.77
N GLN A 171 -0.93 -7.09 -65.62
CA GLN A 171 -0.83 -6.88 -67.06
C GLN A 171 -2.22 -6.59 -67.65
N GLY A 172 -2.37 -5.43 -68.29
CA GLY A 172 -3.66 -4.96 -68.82
C GLY A 172 -4.61 -4.33 -67.80
N ARG A 173 -4.22 -4.24 -66.51
CA ARG A 173 -4.93 -3.49 -65.49
C ARG A 173 -4.22 -2.16 -65.22
N ARG A 174 -4.99 -1.14 -64.87
CA ARG A 174 -4.43 0.15 -64.46
C ARG A 174 -4.07 0.10 -62.97
N PHE A 175 -2.88 0.54 -62.63
CA PHE A 175 -2.36 0.48 -61.26
C PHE A 175 -3.25 1.24 -60.28
N HIS A 176 -3.73 2.44 -60.66
CA HIS A 176 -4.67 3.24 -59.85
C HIS A 176 -5.93 2.45 -59.48
N ASP A 177 -6.57 1.84 -60.48
CA ASP A 177 -7.85 1.15 -60.33
C ASP A 177 -7.74 -0.14 -59.48
N THR A 178 -6.50 -0.61 -59.23
CA THR A 178 -6.22 -1.81 -58.44
C THR A 178 -5.62 -1.54 -57.06
N VAL A 179 -4.79 -0.50 -56.92
CA VAL A 179 -3.92 -0.28 -55.75
C VAL A 179 -4.17 1.05 -55.05
N HIS A 180 -4.52 2.12 -55.78
CA HIS A 180 -4.63 3.48 -55.21
C HIS A 180 -6.04 4.08 -55.42
N TYR A 181 -7.07 3.24 -55.35
CA TYR A 181 -8.45 3.63 -55.65
C TYR A 181 -9.25 4.08 -54.41
N GLN A 182 -8.64 4.11 -53.22
CA GLN A 182 -9.27 4.51 -51.96
C GLN A 182 -8.38 5.49 -51.17
N LYS A 183 -9.01 6.42 -50.44
CA LYS A 183 -8.35 7.27 -49.44
C LYS A 183 -8.30 6.58 -48.07
N GLY A 184 -7.57 7.17 -47.12
CA GLY A 184 -7.44 6.68 -45.74
C GLY A 184 -8.75 6.53 -44.97
N ASP A 185 -9.81 7.24 -45.37
CA ASP A 185 -11.18 7.13 -44.82
C ASP A 185 -12.05 6.06 -45.53
N GLY A 186 -11.48 5.33 -46.50
CA GLY A 186 -12.17 4.32 -47.30
C GLY A 186 -13.00 4.88 -48.47
N THR A 187 -13.03 6.20 -48.67
CA THR A 187 -13.73 6.80 -49.82
C THR A 187 -13.01 6.47 -51.12
N LEU A 188 -13.79 6.22 -52.19
CA LEU A 188 -13.21 5.95 -53.51
C LEU A 188 -12.54 7.20 -54.06
N LEU A 189 -11.31 7.06 -54.53
CA LEU A 189 -10.51 8.10 -55.16
C LEU A 189 -10.60 7.95 -56.69
N PRO A 190 -11.34 8.81 -57.40
CA PRO A 190 -11.38 8.78 -58.85
C PRO A 190 -9.99 9.06 -59.43
N ARG A 191 -9.63 8.38 -60.53
CA ARG A 191 -8.33 8.54 -61.19
C ARG A 191 -7.97 9.99 -61.54
N GLU A 192 -8.96 10.78 -61.93
CA GLU A 192 -8.80 12.20 -62.28
C GLU A 192 -8.45 13.07 -61.08
N GLN A 193 -8.72 12.59 -59.87
CA GLN A 193 -8.45 13.26 -58.61
C GLN A 193 -7.26 12.64 -57.86
N CYS A 194 -6.62 11.61 -58.44
CA CYS A 194 -5.44 10.98 -57.87
C CYS A 194 -4.29 12.00 -57.83
N PRO A 195 -3.77 12.36 -56.65
CA PRO A 195 -2.68 13.33 -56.53
C PRO A 195 -1.47 12.92 -57.35
N VAL A 196 -1.06 11.65 -57.25
CA VAL A 196 0.06 11.10 -58.04
C VAL A 196 -0.15 11.35 -59.54
N ASN A 197 -1.29 10.92 -60.10
CA ASN A 197 -1.58 11.08 -61.53
C ASN A 197 -1.64 12.55 -61.97
N LEU A 198 -2.18 13.45 -61.14
CA LEU A 198 -2.24 14.89 -61.42
C LEU A 198 -0.85 15.53 -61.46
N THR A 199 0.00 15.26 -60.47
CA THR A 199 1.36 15.84 -60.37
C THR A 199 2.29 15.28 -61.46
N ILE A 200 2.16 14.01 -61.80
CA ILE A 200 2.94 13.37 -62.85
C ILE A 200 2.57 13.94 -64.23
N ARG A 201 1.28 14.18 -64.51
CA ARG A 201 0.82 14.79 -65.78
C ARG A 201 1.34 16.20 -66.00
N SER A 202 1.64 16.95 -64.93
CA SER A 202 2.28 18.27 -65.03
C SER A 202 3.81 18.21 -65.13
N GLY A 203 4.39 17.00 -65.17
CA GLY A 203 5.84 16.78 -65.27
C GLY A 203 6.60 17.01 -63.97
N GLN A 204 5.92 17.03 -62.82
CA GLN A 204 6.50 17.22 -61.50
C GLN A 204 6.59 15.89 -60.73
N SER A 205 7.50 15.81 -59.77
CA SER A 205 7.53 14.69 -58.81
C SER A 205 6.46 14.87 -57.73
N TYR A 206 5.92 13.76 -57.24
CA TYR A 206 4.99 13.72 -56.12
C TYR A 206 5.66 13.07 -54.92
N THR A 207 5.55 13.68 -53.75
CA THR A 207 6.02 13.11 -52.49
C THR A 207 4.91 13.24 -51.46
N SER A 208 4.57 12.14 -50.80
CA SER A 208 3.68 12.14 -49.64
C SER A 208 4.26 11.28 -48.54
N TYR A 209 4.26 11.82 -47.32
CA TYR A 209 4.63 11.09 -46.11
C TYR A 209 3.48 10.22 -45.57
N GLU A 210 2.26 10.44 -46.07
CA GLU A 210 1.08 9.67 -45.69
C GLU A 210 0.09 9.62 -46.86
N ASP A 211 0.02 8.47 -47.50
CA ASP A 211 -1.01 8.08 -48.47
C ASP A 211 -1.46 6.65 -48.15
N PHE A 212 -2.39 6.08 -48.92
CA PHE A 212 -2.92 4.75 -48.65
C PHE A 212 -2.97 3.90 -49.90
N PHE A 213 -2.47 2.67 -49.78
CA PHE A 213 -2.64 1.64 -50.80
C PHE A 213 -3.56 0.54 -50.30
N THR A 214 -4.19 -0.12 -51.26
CA THR A 214 -5.03 -1.29 -51.04
C THR A 214 -4.37 -2.51 -51.66
N ASP A 215 -4.17 -3.56 -50.87
CA ASP A 215 -3.62 -4.83 -51.36
C ASP A 215 -4.68 -5.65 -52.15
N LYS A 216 -4.24 -6.76 -52.77
CA LYS A 216 -5.12 -7.68 -53.50
C LYS A 216 -6.28 -8.26 -52.66
N ARG A 217 -6.12 -8.32 -51.33
CA ARG A 217 -7.13 -8.83 -50.40
C ARG A 217 -8.12 -7.75 -49.95
N GLY A 218 -7.94 -6.50 -50.39
CA GLY A 218 -8.76 -5.36 -50.00
C GLY A 218 -8.32 -4.70 -48.69
N ARG A 219 -7.14 -5.04 -48.15
CA ARG A 219 -6.60 -4.39 -46.95
C ARG A 219 -6.03 -3.02 -47.34
N LEU A 220 -6.59 -1.97 -46.75
CA LEU A 220 -6.05 -0.63 -46.80
C LEU A 220 -4.89 -0.49 -45.80
N PHE A 221 -3.76 0.05 -46.23
CA PHE A 221 -2.60 0.30 -45.35
C PHE A 221 -1.90 1.62 -45.70
N PRO A 222 -1.43 2.36 -44.69
CA PRO A 222 -0.75 3.64 -44.90
C PRO A 222 0.65 3.43 -45.47
N ILE A 223 1.02 4.30 -46.41
CA ILE A 223 2.31 4.30 -47.08
C ILE A 223 2.95 5.69 -47.08
N SER A 224 4.27 5.73 -47.18
CA SER A 224 5.02 6.89 -47.66
C SER A 224 5.39 6.64 -49.11
N ILE A 225 5.23 7.62 -50.01
CA ILE A 225 5.47 7.47 -51.45
C ILE A 225 6.22 8.64 -52.07
N VAL A 226 7.14 8.31 -52.96
CA VAL A 226 7.78 9.23 -53.90
C VAL A 226 7.53 8.72 -55.32
N ALA A 227 6.93 9.55 -56.17
CA ALA A 227 6.69 9.22 -57.58
C ALA A 227 7.34 10.27 -58.49
N VAL A 228 8.03 9.78 -59.53
CA VAL A 228 8.79 10.60 -60.49
C VAL A 228 8.31 10.29 -61.91
N PRO A 229 8.05 11.31 -62.75
CA PRO A 229 7.55 11.09 -64.11
C PRO A 229 8.61 10.44 -65.00
N LEU A 230 8.18 9.51 -65.85
CA LEU A 230 8.98 8.99 -66.97
C LEU A 230 8.70 9.88 -68.18
N LEU A 231 9.75 10.36 -68.84
CA LEU A 231 9.63 11.26 -70.00
C LEU A 231 9.86 10.48 -71.30
N ASP A 232 9.07 10.79 -72.31
CA ASP A 232 9.28 10.29 -73.67
C ASP A 232 10.42 11.04 -74.39
N LYS A 233 10.67 10.66 -75.66
CA LYS A 233 11.72 11.28 -76.50
C LYS A 233 11.46 12.75 -76.83
N GLU A 234 10.23 13.24 -76.65
CA GLU A 234 9.81 14.63 -76.87
C GLU A 234 9.79 15.44 -75.57
N GLY A 235 10.17 14.84 -74.44
CA GLY A 235 10.17 15.46 -73.11
C GLY A 235 8.78 15.54 -72.46
N LYS A 236 7.78 14.80 -72.96
CA LYS A 236 6.44 14.75 -72.36
C LYS A 236 6.32 13.57 -71.39
N PRO A 237 5.50 13.67 -70.33
CA PRO A 237 5.26 12.56 -69.41
C PRO A 237 4.59 11.35 -70.09
N ASP A 238 5.24 10.19 -70.07
CA ASP A 238 4.76 8.89 -70.57
C ASP A 238 4.77 7.82 -69.46
N GLY A 239 4.21 8.20 -68.30
CA GLY A 239 4.10 7.35 -67.12
C GLY A 239 4.94 7.83 -65.96
N HIS A 240 5.16 6.96 -64.97
CA HIS A 240 5.94 7.29 -63.77
C HIS A 240 6.51 6.06 -63.08
N VAL A 241 7.55 6.29 -62.28
CA VAL A 241 8.09 5.32 -61.32
C VAL A 241 7.69 5.78 -59.92
N GLY A 242 7.12 4.88 -59.12
CA GLY A 242 6.80 5.13 -57.72
C GLY A 242 7.61 4.22 -56.80
N VAL A 243 8.15 4.80 -55.74
CA VAL A 243 8.78 4.10 -54.62
C VAL A 243 7.92 4.33 -53.38
N PHE A 244 7.53 3.28 -52.69
CA PHE A 244 6.68 3.37 -51.52
C PHE A 244 7.13 2.43 -50.39
N ASN A 245 6.84 2.82 -49.16
CA ASN A 245 7.12 2.04 -47.96
C ASN A 245 5.87 1.92 -47.08
N ASP A 246 5.63 0.75 -46.48
CA ASP A 246 4.54 0.54 -45.53
C ASP A 246 4.91 1.15 -44.17
N ILE A 247 4.15 2.17 -43.76
CA ILE A 247 4.38 2.90 -42.50
C ILE A 247 3.44 2.43 -41.36
N SER A 248 2.73 1.32 -41.54
CA SER A 248 1.81 0.77 -40.53
C SER A 248 2.50 0.53 -39.18
N GLY A 249 3.69 -0.09 -39.20
CA GLY A 249 4.45 -0.38 -37.99
C GLY A 249 4.92 0.88 -37.28
N GLN A 250 5.38 1.88 -38.03
CA GLN A 250 5.82 3.16 -37.50
C GLN A 250 4.66 3.92 -36.84
N LYS A 251 3.50 3.99 -37.49
CA LYS A 251 2.30 4.62 -36.92
C LYS A 251 1.81 3.93 -35.66
N ALA A 252 1.85 2.60 -35.61
CA ALA A 252 1.46 1.86 -34.41
C ALA A 252 2.39 2.15 -33.22
N ILE A 253 3.70 2.30 -33.47
CA ILE A 253 4.68 2.68 -32.44
C ILE A 253 4.45 4.13 -32.01
N GLU A 254 4.26 5.06 -32.95
CA GLU A 254 4.00 6.47 -32.67
C GLU A 254 2.74 6.66 -31.82
N GLN A 255 1.64 5.98 -32.15
CA GLN A 255 0.42 6.01 -31.34
C GLN A 255 0.61 5.44 -29.93
N LYS A 256 1.35 4.31 -29.80
CA LYS A 256 1.67 3.75 -28.48
C LYS A 256 2.54 4.70 -27.66
N LEU A 257 3.52 5.33 -28.30
CA LEU A 257 4.41 6.30 -27.66
C LEU A 257 3.64 7.55 -27.21
N GLN A 258 2.77 8.10 -28.07
CA GLN A 258 1.94 9.24 -27.75
C GLN A 258 1.02 8.94 -26.56
N LYS A 259 0.36 7.77 -26.57
CA LYS A 259 -0.50 7.34 -25.45
C LYS A 259 0.30 7.22 -24.14
N ALA A 260 1.46 6.58 -24.17
CA ALA A 260 2.33 6.45 -23.00
C ALA A 260 2.85 7.82 -22.50
N TYR A 261 3.15 8.73 -23.42
CA TYR A 261 3.57 10.10 -23.10
C TYR A 261 2.43 10.88 -22.42
N ASP A 262 1.22 10.83 -22.98
CA ASP A 262 0.05 11.50 -22.43
C ASP A 262 -0.29 10.97 -21.02
N GLU A 263 -0.22 9.65 -20.82
CA GLU A 263 -0.40 9.00 -19.51
C GLU A 263 0.65 9.50 -18.50
N ALA A 264 1.93 9.46 -18.87
CA ALA A 264 3.04 9.94 -18.03
C ALA A 264 2.92 11.44 -17.71
N GLN A 265 2.53 12.27 -18.68
CA GLN A 265 2.36 13.70 -18.48
C GLN A 265 1.19 14.00 -17.53
N SER A 266 0.09 13.26 -17.64
CA SER A 266 -1.05 13.40 -16.72
C SER A 266 -0.66 13.04 -15.28
N ALA A 267 0.11 11.97 -15.10
CA ALA A 267 0.60 11.53 -13.79
C ALA A 267 1.58 12.57 -13.19
N ASN A 268 2.50 13.09 -14.00
CA ASN A 268 3.46 14.09 -13.53
C ASN A 268 2.79 15.43 -13.17
N LYS A 269 1.75 15.82 -13.93
CA LYS A 269 0.93 16.99 -13.60
C LYS A 269 0.17 16.79 -12.27
N ALA A 270 -0.48 15.64 -12.08
CA ALA A 270 -1.15 15.31 -10.83
C ALA A 270 -0.19 15.34 -9.62
N LYS A 271 1.04 14.82 -9.79
CA LYS A 271 2.09 14.89 -8.76
C LYS A 271 2.55 16.31 -8.46
N SER A 272 2.61 17.18 -9.46
CA SER A 272 2.98 18.58 -9.27
C SER A 272 1.87 19.36 -8.56
N ASP A 273 0.61 19.16 -8.96
CA ASP A 273 -0.56 19.76 -8.32
C ASP A 273 -0.70 19.29 -6.86
N PHE A 274 -0.36 18.02 -6.58
CA PHE A 274 -0.23 17.46 -5.23
C PHE A 274 0.77 18.25 -4.38
N LEU A 275 2.02 18.39 -4.85
CA LEU A 275 3.07 19.07 -4.09
C LEU A 275 2.74 20.54 -3.82
N ALA A 276 2.13 21.22 -4.80
CA ALA A 276 1.68 22.60 -4.65
C ALA A 276 0.61 22.74 -3.55
N THR A 277 -0.37 21.83 -3.54
CA THR A 277 -1.45 21.81 -2.53
C THR A 277 -0.88 21.52 -1.14
N MET A 278 0.00 20.52 -1.00
CA MET A 278 0.67 20.18 0.27
C MET A 278 1.49 21.34 0.82
N SER A 279 2.23 22.03 -0.04
CA SER A 279 2.98 23.21 0.40
C SER A 279 2.05 24.30 0.95
N HIS A 280 0.86 24.49 0.36
CA HIS A 280 -0.10 25.48 0.82
C HIS A 280 -0.78 25.09 2.15
N GLU A 281 -1.21 23.82 2.26
CA GLU A 281 -1.86 23.27 3.45
C GLU A 281 -0.91 23.18 4.65
N ILE A 282 0.39 22.96 4.44
CA ILE A 282 1.41 23.00 5.51
C ILE A 282 1.76 24.44 5.91
N ARG A 283 1.89 25.35 4.94
CA ARG A 283 2.31 26.73 5.20
C ARG A 283 1.29 27.51 6.02
N THR A 284 0.00 27.24 5.84
CA THR A 284 -1.08 27.96 6.53
C THR A 284 -1.04 27.79 8.07
N PRO A 285 -1.07 26.57 8.64
CA PRO A 285 -0.94 26.37 10.08
C PRO A 285 0.45 26.78 10.59
N MET A 286 1.54 26.55 9.84
CA MET A 286 2.87 27.02 10.26
C MET A 286 2.94 28.55 10.43
N ASN A 287 2.41 29.30 9.46
CA ASN A 287 2.40 30.76 9.55
C ASN A 287 1.53 31.26 10.71
N ALA A 288 0.42 30.57 10.99
CA ALA A 288 -0.40 30.85 12.16
C ALA A 288 0.38 30.60 13.47
N ILE A 289 1.08 29.47 13.57
CA ILE A 289 1.93 29.13 14.73
C ILE A 289 3.00 30.21 14.94
N ILE A 290 3.77 30.53 13.90
CA ILE A 290 4.85 31.53 13.98
C ILE A 290 4.28 32.90 14.38
N GLY A 291 3.20 33.34 13.72
CA GLY A 291 2.59 34.64 13.98
C GLY A 291 1.97 34.76 15.37
N LEU A 292 1.20 33.76 15.80
CA LEU A 292 0.57 33.74 17.12
C LEU A 292 1.59 33.57 18.24
N THR A 293 2.68 32.81 18.02
CA THR A 293 3.78 32.70 18.99
C THR A 293 4.50 34.04 19.15
N HIS A 294 4.76 34.75 18.05
CA HIS A 294 5.32 36.10 18.10
C HIS A 294 4.41 37.06 18.88
N LEU A 295 3.10 37.07 18.60
CA LEU A 295 2.12 37.87 19.34
C LEU A 295 2.01 37.47 20.82
N ALA A 296 2.15 36.18 21.15
CA ALA A 296 2.16 35.69 22.53
C ALA A 296 3.41 36.14 23.30
N LEU A 297 4.56 36.18 22.64
CA LEU A 297 5.82 36.65 23.21
C LEU A 297 5.83 38.17 23.43
N GLU A 298 5.15 38.95 22.58
CA GLU A 298 5.04 40.41 22.71
C GLU A 298 3.89 40.88 23.60
N SER A 299 2.90 40.02 23.87
CA SER A 299 1.75 40.36 24.71
C SER A 299 2.12 40.47 26.18
N THR A 300 1.76 41.59 26.81
CA THR A 300 1.85 41.79 28.26
C THR A 300 0.58 41.35 29.01
N ASP A 301 -0.50 41.03 28.29
CA ASP A 301 -1.75 40.51 28.84
C ASP A 301 -1.73 38.96 28.88
N ASN A 302 -2.01 38.42 30.08
CA ASN A 302 -2.06 36.99 30.35
C ASN A 302 -3.22 36.28 29.64
N GLU A 303 -4.42 36.87 29.61
CA GLU A 303 -5.58 36.24 28.96
C GLU A 303 -5.36 36.13 27.45
N GLN A 304 -4.90 37.23 26.84
CA GLN A 304 -4.63 37.27 25.41
C GLN A 304 -3.46 36.37 25.01
N ARG A 305 -2.40 36.31 25.83
CA ARG A 305 -1.29 35.37 25.65
C ARG A 305 -1.74 33.91 25.71
N GLN A 306 -2.59 33.56 26.68
CA GLN A 306 -3.13 32.21 26.80
C GLN A 306 -4.01 31.85 25.59
N GLN A 307 -4.86 32.76 25.12
CA GLN A 307 -5.64 32.55 23.89
C GLN A 307 -4.77 32.35 22.64
N TYR A 308 -3.65 33.07 22.52
CA TYR A 308 -2.70 32.84 21.43
C TYR A 308 -2.02 31.48 21.53
N LEU A 309 -1.56 31.08 22.72
CA LEU A 309 -0.96 29.77 22.95
C LEU A 309 -1.94 28.62 22.70
N GLU A 310 -3.20 28.75 23.09
CA GLU A 310 -4.24 27.77 22.75
C GLU A 310 -4.47 27.67 21.24
N LYS A 311 -4.46 28.81 20.51
CA LYS A 311 -4.55 28.79 19.04
C LYS A 311 -3.31 28.20 18.38
N VAL A 312 -2.13 28.42 18.96
CA VAL A 312 -0.88 27.75 18.54
C VAL A 312 -1.03 26.25 18.70
N GLN A 313 -1.44 25.77 19.88
CA GLN A 313 -1.64 24.36 20.15
C GLN A 313 -2.62 23.72 19.14
N ARG A 314 -3.79 24.33 18.92
CA ARG A 314 -4.77 23.84 17.92
C ARG A 314 -4.19 23.80 16.51
N SER A 315 -3.39 24.80 16.13
CA SER A 315 -2.74 24.85 14.81
C SER A 315 -1.64 23.78 14.67
N SER A 316 -0.88 23.52 15.74
CA SER A 316 0.14 22.47 15.78
C SER A 316 -0.48 21.07 15.69
N THR A 317 -1.56 20.81 16.42
CA THR A 317 -2.30 19.54 16.32
C THR A 317 -2.85 19.33 14.91
N ALA A 318 -3.45 20.35 14.30
CA ALA A 318 -3.95 20.27 12.93
C ALA A 318 -2.83 20.01 11.89
N LEU A 319 -1.63 20.57 12.09
CA LEU A 319 -0.46 20.30 11.25
C LEU A 319 0.03 18.86 11.40
N LEU A 320 0.05 18.34 12.63
CA LEU A 320 0.44 16.96 12.89
C LEU A 320 -0.56 15.97 12.26
N ASP A 321 -1.86 16.23 12.38
CA ASP A 321 -2.91 15.44 11.72
C ASP A 321 -2.77 15.45 10.19
N LEU A 322 -2.43 16.60 9.60
CA LEU A 322 -2.13 16.73 8.17
C LEU A 322 -0.90 15.90 7.80
N MET A 323 0.19 16.00 8.57
CA MET A 323 1.41 15.22 8.32
C MET A 323 1.15 13.71 8.40
N ASN A 324 0.46 13.26 9.43
CA ASN A 324 0.08 11.85 9.59
C ASN A 324 -0.80 11.38 8.42
N SER A 325 -1.77 12.20 7.99
CA SER A 325 -2.60 11.90 6.82
C SER A 325 -1.78 11.77 5.53
N ILE A 326 -0.75 12.60 5.35
CA ILE A 326 0.17 12.53 4.18
C ILE A 326 1.03 11.28 4.24
N LEU A 327 1.54 10.92 5.42
CA LEU A 327 2.33 9.71 5.63
C LEU A 327 1.49 8.46 5.38
N ASP A 328 0.27 8.42 5.91
CA ASP A 328 -0.69 7.35 5.66
C ASP A 328 -1.01 7.23 4.16
N PHE A 329 -1.29 8.35 3.49
CA PHE A 329 -1.50 8.35 2.04
C PHE A 329 -0.26 7.84 1.28
N SER A 330 0.94 8.24 1.68
CA SER A 330 2.18 7.77 1.04
C SER A 330 2.41 6.27 1.27
N LYS A 331 2.06 5.75 2.44
CA LYS A 331 2.08 4.31 2.74
C LYS A 331 1.05 3.55 1.90
N VAL A 332 -0.16 4.09 1.77
CA VAL A 332 -1.24 3.56 0.91
C VAL A 332 -0.79 3.48 -0.55
N GLU A 333 -0.23 4.58 -1.11
CA GLU A 333 0.16 4.67 -2.52
C GLU A 333 1.35 3.74 -2.84
N ALA A 334 2.27 3.55 -1.90
CA ALA A 334 3.41 2.67 -2.06
C ALA A 334 3.09 1.18 -1.84
N ASP A 335 1.81 0.82 -1.63
CA ASP A 335 1.35 -0.53 -1.24
C ASP A 335 2.14 -1.08 -0.02
N LYS A 336 2.49 -0.21 0.93
CA LYS A 336 3.26 -0.54 2.15
C LYS A 336 2.40 -0.72 3.40
N ILE A 337 1.08 -0.72 3.25
CA ILE A 337 0.17 -0.99 4.38
C ILE A 337 -0.08 -2.48 4.43
N GLU A 338 0.38 -3.10 5.52
CA GLU A 338 0.03 -4.47 5.86
C GLU A 338 -1.27 -4.44 6.66
N ILE A 339 -2.26 -5.23 6.22
CA ILE A 339 -3.51 -5.42 6.97
C ILE A 339 -3.27 -6.58 7.92
N ILE A 340 -3.44 -6.32 9.22
CA ILE A 340 -3.22 -7.31 10.27
C ILE A 340 -4.51 -8.12 10.46
N ASP A 341 -4.44 -9.44 10.33
CA ASP A 341 -5.59 -10.34 10.54
C ASP A 341 -5.61 -10.94 11.96
N GLU A 342 -6.18 -10.20 12.89
CA GLU A 342 -6.25 -10.56 14.32
C GLU A 342 -7.70 -10.76 14.81
N PRO A 343 -7.91 -11.59 15.85
CA PRO A 343 -9.23 -11.74 16.47
C PRO A 343 -9.61 -10.48 17.27
N PHE A 344 -10.80 -9.94 17.03
CA PHE A 344 -11.31 -8.77 17.73
C PHE A 344 -12.83 -8.83 17.97
N THR A 345 -13.34 -7.92 18.81
CA THR A 345 -14.78 -7.72 19.05
C THR A 345 -15.17 -6.28 18.75
N LEU A 346 -16.42 -6.06 18.33
CA LEU A 346 -16.90 -4.71 17.99
C LEU A 346 -17.09 -3.83 19.24
N THR A 347 -17.29 -4.42 20.41
CA THR A 347 -17.57 -3.71 21.67
C THR A 347 -16.56 -2.59 21.95
N LYS A 348 -15.26 -2.90 21.93
CA LYS A 348 -14.20 -1.90 22.20
C LYS A 348 -14.18 -0.79 21.14
N THR A 349 -14.36 -1.14 19.87
CA THR A 349 -14.33 -0.18 18.75
C THR A 349 -15.49 0.80 18.84
N ILE A 350 -16.70 0.32 19.12
CA ILE A 350 -17.90 1.15 19.25
C ILE A 350 -17.81 2.05 20.48
N ASP A 351 -17.39 1.53 21.64
CA ASP A 351 -17.20 2.33 22.85
C ASP A 351 -16.15 3.44 22.66
N LYS A 352 -15.04 3.14 21.98
CA LYS A 352 -14.00 4.13 21.64
C LYS A 352 -14.55 5.23 20.72
N LEU A 353 -15.34 4.88 19.71
CA LEU A 353 -15.98 5.86 18.81
C LEU A 353 -16.99 6.75 19.55
N ALA A 354 -17.78 6.17 20.45
CA ALA A 354 -18.76 6.91 21.26
C ALA A 354 -18.07 8.00 22.08
N GLN A 355 -17.02 7.65 22.83
CA GLN A 355 -16.27 8.59 23.69
C GLN A 355 -15.67 9.75 22.89
N VAL A 356 -15.11 9.46 21.70
CA VAL A 356 -14.44 10.48 20.87
C VAL A 356 -15.43 11.50 20.30
N PHE A 357 -16.64 11.07 19.90
CA PHE A 357 -17.59 11.92 19.19
C PHE A 357 -18.72 12.49 20.04
N GLN A 358 -18.96 11.96 21.25
CA GLN A 358 -19.98 12.44 22.18
C GLN A 358 -19.88 13.95 22.40
N VAL A 359 -18.71 14.46 22.81
CA VAL A 359 -18.50 15.90 23.07
C VAL A 359 -18.71 16.75 21.82
N LYS A 360 -18.24 16.29 20.66
CA LYS A 360 -18.35 17.02 19.38
C LYS A 360 -19.78 17.11 18.89
N ALA A 361 -20.53 16.01 18.98
CA ALA A 361 -21.96 15.98 18.64
C ALA A 361 -22.75 16.89 19.58
N GLN A 362 -22.41 16.88 20.88
CA GLN A 362 -23.06 17.69 21.89
C GLN A 362 -22.85 19.20 21.66
N GLN A 363 -21.63 19.63 21.33
CA GLN A 363 -21.32 21.04 21.02
C GLN A 363 -22.16 21.58 19.84
N LYS A 364 -22.53 20.71 18.91
CA LYS A 364 -23.40 21.03 17.77
C LYS A 364 -24.88 20.70 18.01
N GLN A 365 -25.24 20.23 19.21
CA GLN A 365 -26.61 19.80 19.54
C GLN A 365 -27.17 18.76 18.56
N LEU A 366 -26.33 17.87 18.06
CA LEU A 366 -26.71 16.79 17.13
C LEU A 366 -27.05 15.51 17.90
N GLN A 367 -28.04 14.76 17.41
CA GLN A 367 -28.30 13.41 17.89
C GLN A 367 -27.34 12.43 17.20
N LEU A 368 -26.30 12.00 17.91
CA LEU A 368 -25.42 10.91 17.45
C LEU A 368 -25.99 9.58 17.95
N LEU A 369 -26.33 8.68 17.04
CA LEU A 369 -27.02 7.41 17.36
C LEU A 369 -26.26 6.23 16.75
N PHE A 370 -26.06 5.16 17.53
CA PHE A 370 -25.41 3.93 17.06
C PHE A 370 -26.45 2.81 16.96
N ASP A 371 -26.84 2.45 15.72
CA ASP A 371 -27.76 1.35 15.41
C ASP A 371 -26.98 0.05 15.15
N ILE A 372 -26.66 -0.66 16.24
CA ILE A 372 -25.91 -1.92 16.17
C ILE A 372 -26.89 -3.10 16.15
N ARG A 373 -27.05 -3.72 14.99
CA ARG A 373 -28.03 -4.80 14.71
C ARG A 373 -27.45 -6.20 14.87
N CYS A 374 -26.22 -6.33 15.35
CA CYS A 374 -25.56 -7.60 15.65
C CYS A 374 -25.00 -7.61 17.08
N HIS A 375 -24.70 -8.78 17.64
CA HIS A 375 -24.04 -8.86 18.93
C HIS A 375 -22.65 -8.21 18.85
N THR A 376 -22.35 -7.28 19.76
CA THR A 376 -21.08 -6.54 19.82
C THR A 376 -19.90 -7.43 20.23
N ASN A 377 -20.18 -8.49 21.00
CA ASN A 377 -19.22 -9.53 21.40
C ASN A 377 -18.95 -10.59 20.32
N LEU A 378 -19.49 -10.41 19.11
CA LEU A 378 -19.22 -11.29 17.97
C LEU A 378 -17.70 -11.34 17.71
N GLN A 379 -17.14 -12.54 17.73
CA GLN A 379 -15.73 -12.77 17.42
C GLN A 379 -15.52 -12.55 15.92
N CYS A 380 -14.77 -11.52 15.58
CA CYS A 380 -14.41 -11.15 14.22
C CYS A 380 -12.91 -11.37 14.00
N ARG A 381 -12.50 -11.49 12.74
CA ARG A 381 -11.09 -11.55 12.33
C ARG A 381 -10.80 -10.45 11.33
N GLY A 382 -9.75 -9.67 11.56
CA GLY A 382 -9.32 -8.59 10.70
C GLY A 382 -8.68 -7.44 11.48
N ASP A 383 -8.43 -6.34 10.78
CA ASP A 383 -7.72 -5.20 11.35
C ASP A 383 -8.67 -4.22 12.03
N SER A 384 -8.85 -4.39 13.34
CA SER A 384 -9.76 -3.54 14.13
C SER A 384 -9.36 -2.07 14.15
N GLU A 385 -8.06 -1.76 14.01
CA GLU A 385 -7.55 -0.38 14.00
C GLU A 385 -7.84 0.32 12.68
N LYS A 386 -7.68 -0.36 11.54
CA LYS A 386 -8.04 0.21 10.24
C LYS A 386 -9.55 0.38 10.09
N ILE A 387 -10.35 -0.55 10.63
CA ILE A 387 -11.81 -0.38 10.70
C ILE A 387 -12.16 0.85 11.54
N TYR A 388 -11.55 1.00 12.72
CA TYR A 388 -11.70 2.18 13.57
C TYR A 388 -11.31 3.46 12.82
N GLN A 389 -10.19 3.47 12.09
CA GLN A 389 -9.70 4.61 11.31
C GLN A 389 -10.69 5.02 10.22
N VAL A 390 -11.30 4.06 9.50
CA VAL A 390 -12.33 4.33 8.49
C VAL A 390 -13.56 4.96 9.14
N LEU A 391 -14.08 4.34 10.21
CA LEU A 391 -15.28 4.82 10.91
C LEU A 391 -15.06 6.19 11.56
N LEU A 392 -13.89 6.45 12.15
CA LEU A 392 -13.49 7.74 12.70
C LEU A 392 -13.56 8.83 11.64
N ASN A 393 -13.03 8.59 10.44
CA ASN A 393 -13.07 9.55 9.34
C ASN A 393 -14.49 9.82 8.83
N LEU A 394 -15.29 8.77 8.65
CA LEU A 394 -16.67 8.90 8.17
C LEU A 394 -17.56 9.64 9.18
N LEU A 395 -17.50 9.29 10.46
CA LEU A 395 -18.26 9.96 11.53
C LEU A 395 -17.83 11.41 11.74
N SER A 396 -16.52 11.68 11.68
CA SER A 396 -16.00 13.05 11.75
C SER A 396 -16.56 13.92 10.62
N ASN A 397 -16.61 13.40 9.39
CA ASN A 397 -17.20 14.10 8.26
C ASN A 397 -18.71 14.30 8.44
N ALA A 398 -19.46 13.27 8.85
CA ALA A 398 -20.90 13.36 9.08
C ALA A 398 -21.26 14.45 10.11
N ILE A 399 -20.59 14.47 11.27
CA ILE A 399 -20.80 15.49 12.32
C ILE A 399 -20.40 16.88 11.82
N LYS A 400 -19.33 16.97 11.02
CA LYS A 400 -18.83 18.24 10.49
C LYS A 400 -19.81 18.89 9.50
N PHE A 401 -20.41 18.12 8.59
CA PHE A 401 -21.31 18.63 7.55
C PHE A 401 -22.79 18.64 7.93
N THR A 402 -23.14 18.17 9.13
CA THR A 402 -24.48 18.31 9.70
C THR A 402 -24.53 19.52 10.63
N ALA A 403 -25.49 20.41 10.40
CA ALA A 403 -25.72 21.60 11.23
C ALA A 403 -26.76 21.33 12.33
N SER A 404 -27.84 20.64 12.00
CA SER A 404 -28.92 20.25 12.92
C SER A 404 -29.51 18.92 12.45
N GLY A 405 -29.98 18.08 13.37
CA GLY A 405 -30.56 16.78 13.05
C GLY A 405 -29.82 15.63 13.74
N HIS A 406 -29.58 14.55 12.99
CA HIS A 406 -28.95 13.34 13.51
C HIS A 406 -27.86 12.78 12.59
N VAL A 407 -26.96 12.03 13.21
CA VAL A 407 -25.93 11.21 12.56
C VAL A 407 -26.07 9.78 13.10
N ILE A 408 -26.19 8.79 12.21
CA ILE A 408 -26.41 7.39 12.57
C ILE A 408 -25.26 6.53 12.06
N LEU A 409 -24.64 5.76 12.95
CA LEU A 409 -23.76 4.64 12.59
C LEU A 409 -24.59 3.36 12.65
N THR A 410 -24.77 2.67 11.53
CA THR A 410 -25.42 1.36 11.48
C THR A 410 -24.37 0.27 11.28
N VAL A 411 -24.45 -0.79 12.08
CA VAL A 411 -23.61 -1.99 11.93
C VAL A 411 -24.49 -3.22 11.90
N GLU A 412 -24.38 -4.02 10.84
CA GLU A 412 -25.19 -5.22 10.66
C GLU A 412 -24.36 -6.39 10.12
N LYS A 413 -24.67 -7.61 10.58
CA LYS A 413 -24.10 -8.84 10.06
C LYS A 413 -24.93 -9.32 8.86
N ARG A 414 -24.28 -9.49 7.70
CA ARG A 414 -24.87 -10.05 6.47
C ARG A 414 -24.08 -11.32 6.10
N GLU A 415 -24.65 -12.49 6.34
CA GLU A 415 -23.95 -13.78 6.11
C GLU A 415 -22.53 -13.79 6.73
N ASN A 416 -21.48 -13.83 5.91
CA ASN A 416 -20.06 -13.80 6.30
C ASN A 416 -19.40 -12.41 6.18
N GLN A 417 -20.20 -11.35 6.17
CA GLN A 417 -19.73 -9.97 6.12
C GLN A 417 -20.31 -9.12 7.23
N LEU A 418 -19.54 -8.14 7.70
CA LEU A 418 -20.04 -7.03 8.50
C LEU A 418 -20.20 -5.81 7.61
N ALA A 419 -21.43 -5.29 7.54
CA ALA A 419 -21.76 -4.07 6.82
C ALA A 419 -21.84 -2.90 7.80
N PHE A 420 -21.17 -1.82 7.44
CA PHE A 420 -21.11 -0.57 8.17
C PHE A 420 -21.71 0.54 7.30
N SER A 421 -22.53 1.40 7.88
CA SER A 421 -22.98 2.62 7.22
C SER A 421 -22.99 3.80 8.17
N VAL A 422 -22.58 4.96 7.68
CA VAL A 422 -22.64 6.24 8.38
C VAL A 422 -23.56 7.15 7.59
N SER A 423 -24.70 7.47 8.18
CA SER A 423 -25.72 8.34 7.59
C SER A 423 -25.80 9.66 8.35
N ASP A 424 -25.96 10.75 7.62
CA ASP A 424 -26.12 12.10 8.16
C ASP A 424 -27.31 12.81 7.50
N THR A 425 -27.86 13.82 8.18
CA THR A 425 -28.96 14.67 7.71
C THR A 425 -28.48 16.06 7.27
N GLY A 426 -27.20 16.16 6.91
CA GLY A 426 -26.55 17.41 6.54
C GLY A 426 -26.86 17.88 5.13
N MET A 427 -25.97 18.75 4.60
CA MET A 427 -26.16 19.42 3.31
C MET A 427 -26.22 18.50 2.08
N GLY A 428 -25.78 17.25 2.20
CA GLY A 428 -25.68 16.31 1.08
C GLY A 428 -24.66 16.71 0.00
N ILE A 429 -24.52 15.86 -1.02
CA ILE A 429 -23.48 15.94 -2.04
C ILE A 429 -24.11 15.88 -3.43
N SER A 430 -23.76 16.86 -4.28
CA SER A 430 -24.24 16.93 -5.67
C SER A 430 -23.57 15.89 -6.58
N GLU A 431 -24.23 15.47 -7.66
CA GLU A 431 -23.71 14.42 -8.54
C GLU A 431 -22.39 14.76 -9.25
N GLN A 432 -22.15 16.05 -9.51
CA GLN A 432 -20.89 16.49 -10.09
C GLN A 432 -19.70 16.23 -9.16
N VAL A 433 -19.94 16.31 -7.84
CA VAL A 433 -18.94 16.15 -6.79
C VAL A 433 -18.76 14.67 -6.40
N LYS A 434 -19.82 13.85 -6.42
CA LYS A 434 -19.74 12.41 -6.09
C LYS A 434 -18.66 11.67 -6.89
N SER A 435 -18.58 11.93 -8.20
CA SER A 435 -17.59 11.29 -9.08
C SER A 435 -16.12 11.64 -8.78
N LYS A 436 -15.87 12.68 -7.98
CA LYS A 436 -14.53 13.17 -7.66
C LYS A 436 -14.17 13.04 -6.17
N LEU A 437 -15.14 12.73 -5.31
CA LEU A 437 -14.98 12.76 -3.85
C LEU A 437 -13.92 11.78 -3.31
N PHE A 438 -13.75 10.64 -3.97
CA PHE A 438 -12.75 9.62 -3.62
C PHE A 438 -11.39 9.85 -4.26
N LYS A 439 -11.23 10.90 -5.08
CA LYS A 439 -9.92 11.29 -5.61
C LYS A 439 -9.19 12.09 -4.54
N ALA A 440 -7.94 11.74 -4.31
CA ALA A 440 -7.08 12.44 -3.37
C ALA A 440 -7.08 13.96 -3.67
N PHE A 441 -7.18 14.78 -2.63
CA PHE A 441 -7.09 16.24 -2.68
C PHE A 441 -8.23 16.97 -3.40
N VAL A 442 -9.32 16.27 -3.74
CA VAL A 442 -10.52 16.95 -4.25
C VAL A 442 -11.39 17.40 -3.08
N GLN A 443 -11.60 18.72 -2.97
CA GLN A 443 -12.57 19.33 -2.08
C GLN A 443 -13.84 19.73 -2.86
N ALA A 444 -15.01 19.63 -2.22
CA ALA A 444 -16.31 19.84 -2.85
C ALA A 444 -16.55 21.30 -3.32
N ASP A 445 -16.01 22.31 -2.62
CA ASP A 445 -16.08 23.72 -3.04
C ASP A 445 -15.15 24.64 -2.23
N ALA A 446 -14.69 25.75 -2.84
CA ALA A 446 -13.80 26.72 -2.19
C ALA A 446 -14.47 27.55 -1.06
N SER A 447 -15.80 27.61 -1.03
CA SER A 447 -16.59 28.23 0.04
C SER A 447 -16.69 27.32 1.26
N ILE A 448 -16.99 26.04 1.06
CA ILE A 448 -17.08 25.01 2.12
C ILE A 448 -15.70 24.77 2.76
N SER A 449 -14.63 24.82 1.96
CA SER A 449 -13.24 24.71 2.43
C SER A 449 -12.85 25.81 3.43
N ARG A 450 -13.36 27.04 3.27
CA ARG A 450 -13.08 28.16 4.18
C ARG A 450 -13.79 28.08 5.52
N GLU A 451 -14.97 27.46 5.56
CA GLU A 451 -15.79 27.39 6.77
C GLU A 451 -15.49 26.14 7.60
N TYR A 452 -15.15 25.02 6.93
CA TYR A 452 -15.01 23.73 7.61
C TYR A 452 -13.62 23.08 7.48
N GLY A 453 -12.74 23.49 6.55
CA GLY A 453 -11.32 23.09 6.42
C GLY A 453 -11.03 21.59 6.28
N GLY A 454 -10.18 21.12 5.36
CA GLY A 454 -9.82 19.69 5.36
C GLY A 454 -8.89 19.24 4.25
N THR A 455 -8.06 18.25 4.51
CA THR A 455 -6.95 17.83 3.64
C THR A 455 -7.38 17.22 2.30
N GLY A 456 -8.66 16.81 2.17
CA GLY A 456 -9.16 16.07 1.01
C GLY A 456 -8.57 14.66 0.87
N LEU A 457 -7.84 14.19 1.88
CA LEU A 457 -7.19 12.87 1.90
C LEU A 457 -8.04 11.78 2.57
N GLY A 458 -8.80 12.14 3.61
CA GLY A 458 -9.45 11.16 4.49
C GLY A 458 -10.33 10.15 3.75
N LEU A 459 -11.16 10.60 2.81
CA LEU A 459 -12.05 9.71 2.04
C LEU A 459 -11.31 8.83 1.02
N ALA A 460 -10.23 9.35 0.42
CA ALA A 460 -9.39 8.56 -0.48
C ALA A 460 -8.64 7.46 0.29
N ILE A 461 -8.12 7.76 1.48
CA ILE A 461 -7.51 6.78 2.39
C ILE A 461 -8.55 5.75 2.84
N CYS A 462 -9.75 6.19 3.26
CA CYS A 462 -10.82 5.27 3.66
C CYS A 462 -11.18 4.29 2.56
N LYS A 463 -11.35 4.77 1.33
CA LYS A 463 -11.66 3.90 0.19
C LYS A 463 -10.59 2.84 -0.01
N ARG A 464 -9.30 3.22 0.01
CA ARG A 464 -8.25 2.22 -0.19
C ARG A 464 -8.09 1.27 0.99
N LEU A 465 -8.23 1.72 2.23
CA LEU A 465 -8.22 0.82 3.40
C LEU A 465 -9.33 -0.22 3.29
N VAL A 466 -10.54 0.19 2.90
CA VAL A 466 -11.67 -0.72 2.67
C VAL A 466 -11.37 -1.71 1.53
N GLU A 467 -10.80 -1.25 0.41
CA GLU A 467 -10.37 -2.11 -0.70
C GLU A 467 -9.30 -3.13 -0.28
N LEU A 468 -8.31 -2.72 0.52
CA LEU A 468 -7.25 -3.60 1.05
C LEU A 468 -7.80 -4.65 2.01
N MET A 469 -8.84 -4.31 2.78
CA MET A 469 -9.57 -5.24 3.64
C MET A 469 -10.59 -6.12 2.86
N GLY A 470 -10.66 -6.01 1.54
CA GLY A 470 -11.53 -6.83 0.68
C GLY A 470 -12.98 -6.36 0.59
N GLY A 471 -13.27 -5.10 0.91
CA GLY A 471 -14.58 -4.48 0.78
C GLY A 471 -14.66 -3.42 -0.33
N ASP A 472 -15.82 -2.78 -0.45
CA ASP A 472 -16.02 -1.60 -1.32
C ASP A 472 -16.76 -0.50 -0.55
N LEU A 473 -16.33 0.75 -0.73
CA LEU A 473 -16.91 1.94 -0.09
C LEU A 473 -17.80 2.69 -1.08
N THR A 474 -19.09 2.75 -0.74
CA THR A 474 -20.16 3.33 -1.57
C THR A 474 -20.74 4.59 -0.91
N LEU A 475 -21.36 5.44 -1.74
CA LEU A 475 -21.97 6.71 -1.31
C LEU A 475 -23.34 6.90 -1.97
N GLU A 476 -24.36 7.10 -1.13
CA GLU A 476 -25.68 7.58 -1.52
C GLU A 476 -25.91 8.95 -0.89
N SER A 477 -26.32 9.95 -1.66
CA SER A 477 -26.52 11.30 -1.11
C SER A 477 -27.41 12.15 -2.01
N GLU A 478 -28.22 13.01 -1.41
CA GLU A 478 -29.03 14.01 -2.10
C GLU A 478 -28.84 15.37 -1.42
N VAL A 479 -28.76 16.44 -2.22
CA VAL A 479 -28.59 17.81 -1.70
C VAL A 479 -29.75 18.16 -0.76
N ASP A 480 -29.42 18.72 0.41
CA ASP A 480 -30.32 19.09 1.50
C ASP A 480 -31.09 17.92 2.15
N LYS A 481 -30.73 16.67 1.86
CA LYS A 481 -31.27 15.48 2.54
C LYS A 481 -30.21 14.66 3.28
N GLY A 482 -28.93 14.99 3.11
CA GLY A 482 -27.81 14.33 3.77
C GLY A 482 -27.06 13.31 2.92
N SER A 483 -26.18 12.55 3.56
CA SER A 483 -25.31 11.57 2.90
C SER A 483 -25.25 10.27 3.68
N CYS A 484 -25.09 9.15 2.97
CA CYS A 484 -24.90 7.83 3.54
C CYS A 484 -23.68 7.17 2.87
N PHE A 485 -22.64 6.94 3.68
CA PHE A 485 -21.45 6.20 3.27
C PHE A 485 -21.56 4.77 3.79
N SER A 486 -21.43 3.77 2.92
CA SER A 486 -21.62 2.36 3.28
C SER A 486 -20.48 1.49 2.77
N PHE A 487 -20.01 0.54 3.58
CA PHE A 487 -19.03 -0.47 3.17
C PHE A 487 -19.28 -1.80 3.88
N ALA A 488 -18.85 -2.91 3.26
CA ALA A 488 -18.97 -4.25 3.84
C ALA A 488 -17.62 -4.97 3.81
N LEU A 489 -17.28 -5.67 4.90
CA LEU A 489 -15.99 -6.35 5.08
C LEU A 489 -16.20 -7.85 5.39
N PRO A 490 -15.39 -8.75 4.81
CA PRO A 490 -15.44 -10.20 5.04
C PRO A 490 -14.73 -10.62 6.34
N VAL A 491 -15.07 -9.97 7.46
CA VAL A 491 -14.38 -10.11 8.76
C VAL A 491 -15.10 -11.04 9.73
N CYS A 492 -16.25 -11.59 9.34
CA CYS A 492 -17.07 -12.44 10.20
C CYS A 492 -16.89 -13.91 9.82
N SER A 493 -16.57 -14.77 10.80
CA SER A 493 -16.65 -16.22 10.64
C SER A 493 -18.05 -16.76 10.96
N ASP A 494 -18.45 -17.83 10.26
CA ASP A 494 -19.62 -18.63 10.59
C ASP A 494 -19.47 -19.24 12.00
N GLU A 495 -20.43 -19.00 12.88
CA GLU A 495 -20.40 -19.42 14.28
C GLU A 495 -20.53 -20.95 14.44
N GLY A 496 -19.65 -21.55 15.25
CA GLY A 496 -20.11 -22.54 16.21
C GLY A 496 -20.90 -21.82 17.33
N PRO A 497 -21.91 -22.45 17.94
CA PRO A 497 -22.90 -21.76 18.79
C PRO A 497 -22.22 -21.11 20.00
N GLY A 498 -21.97 -19.80 19.91
CA GLY A 498 -21.43 -19.00 21.01
C GLY A 498 -22.55 -18.60 21.95
N THR A 499 -22.44 -18.99 23.21
CA THR A 499 -23.31 -18.54 24.30
C THR A 499 -23.37 -17.02 24.33
N GLY A 500 -24.55 -16.43 24.11
CA GLY A 500 -24.75 -14.99 24.23
C GLY A 500 -24.33 -14.47 25.61
N PRO A 501 -24.03 -13.16 25.74
CA PRO A 501 -23.68 -12.58 27.03
C PRO A 501 -24.78 -12.91 28.06
N GLN A 502 -24.41 -13.56 29.16
CA GLN A 502 -25.32 -13.67 30.30
C GLN A 502 -25.46 -12.27 30.90
N LEU A 503 -26.65 -11.68 30.74
CA LEU A 503 -27.00 -10.45 31.44
C LEU A 503 -26.78 -10.67 32.95
N PRO A 504 -26.28 -9.66 33.69
CA PRO A 504 -26.26 -9.75 35.14
C PRO A 504 -27.67 -10.09 35.65
N VAL A 505 -27.75 -10.95 36.67
CA VAL A 505 -28.98 -11.61 37.18
C VAL A 505 -30.11 -10.64 37.60
N SER A 506 -29.88 -9.32 37.56
CA SER A 506 -30.76 -8.26 38.06
C SER A 506 -31.30 -7.28 36.99
N VAL A 507 -31.11 -7.53 35.68
CA VAL A 507 -31.64 -6.63 34.64
C VAL A 507 -33.14 -6.88 34.44
N PRO A 508 -33.99 -5.86 34.23
CA PRO A 508 -35.43 -6.05 34.08
C PRO A 508 -35.80 -6.72 32.75
N ASP A 509 -36.78 -7.61 32.78
CA ASP A 509 -37.31 -8.27 31.57
C ASP A 509 -38.09 -7.30 30.66
N ASN A 510 -38.70 -6.25 31.23
CA ASN A 510 -39.53 -5.29 30.52
C ASN A 510 -39.17 -3.85 30.91
N VAL A 511 -38.97 -3.01 29.91
CA VAL A 511 -38.68 -1.57 30.05
C VAL A 511 -39.69 -0.76 29.24
N LEU A 512 -40.21 0.30 29.84
CA LEU A 512 -41.08 1.25 29.15
C LEU A 512 -40.26 2.44 28.67
N CYS A 513 -40.28 2.75 27.38
CA CYS A 513 -39.66 3.95 26.81
C CYS A 513 -40.72 5.01 26.50
N ILE A 514 -40.60 6.18 27.11
CA ILE A 514 -41.44 7.34 26.83
C ILE A 514 -40.77 8.20 25.77
N GLN A 515 -41.38 8.24 24.58
CA GLN A 515 -41.04 9.17 23.51
C GLN A 515 -41.71 10.51 23.83
N THR A 516 -40.91 11.53 24.13
CA THR A 516 -41.45 12.86 24.54
C THR A 516 -41.73 13.78 23.35
N HIS A 517 -41.13 13.51 22.19
CA HIS A 517 -41.27 14.31 20.97
C HIS A 517 -40.94 13.48 19.71
N GLU A 518 -41.48 13.85 18.55
CA GLU A 518 -41.26 13.14 17.27
C GLU A 518 -39.77 13.12 16.87
N SER A 519 -39.02 14.19 17.19
CA SER A 519 -37.60 14.30 16.84
C SER A 519 -36.68 13.27 17.48
N VAL A 520 -37.12 12.57 18.54
CA VAL A 520 -36.36 11.48 19.19
C VAL A 520 -36.90 10.09 18.83
N SER A 521 -37.86 10.00 17.91
CA SER A 521 -38.49 8.74 17.52
C SER A 521 -37.46 7.72 17.00
N GLN A 522 -36.55 8.17 16.12
CA GLN A 522 -35.44 7.35 15.62
C GLN A 522 -34.55 6.81 16.75
N GLY A 523 -34.26 7.63 17.77
CA GLY A 523 -33.48 7.21 18.93
C GLY A 523 -34.22 6.18 19.80
N CYS A 524 -35.55 6.31 19.93
CA CYS A 524 -36.39 5.36 20.66
C CYS A 524 -36.45 4.00 19.95
N GLU A 525 -36.57 4.00 18.62
CA GLU A 525 -36.53 2.77 17.81
C GLU A 525 -35.20 2.02 17.95
N ILE A 526 -34.08 2.74 17.85
CA ILE A 526 -32.73 2.17 18.02
C ILE A 526 -32.54 1.64 19.45
N LEU A 527 -33.01 2.37 20.46
CA LEU A 527 -33.00 1.92 21.85
C LEU A 527 -33.78 0.62 22.02
N ALA A 528 -35.00 0.55 21.47
CA ALA A 528 -35.82 -0.65 21.55
C ALA A 528 -35.18 -1.83 20.81
N ALA A 529 -34.59 -1.61 19.63
CA ALA A 529 -33.83 -2.64 18.90
C ALA A 529 -32.63 -3.15 19.72
N THR A 530 -31.90 -2.23 20.36
CA THR A 530 -30.75 -2.54 21.21
C THR A 530 -31.15 -3.37 22.44
N LEU A 531 -32.22 -2.98 23.14
CA LEU A 531 -32.73 -3.72 24.29
C LEU A 531 -33.27 -5.10 23.89
N ASN A 532 -34.01 -5.19 22.79
CA ASN A 532 -34.52 -6.47 22.28
C ASN A 532 -33.40 -7.43 21.88
N ARG A 533 -32.28 -6.91 21.31
CA ARG A 533 -31.07 -7.70 21.02
C ARG A 533 -30.48 -8.35 22.28
N HIS A 534 -30.63 -7.69 23.43
CA HIS A 534 -30.25 -8.21 24.75
C HIS A 534 -31.39 -8.93 25.48
N ASN A 535 -32.42 -9.40 24.77
CA ASN A 535 -33.60 -10.08 25.36
C ASN A 535 -34.40 -9.25 26.39
N ILE A 536 -34.29 -7.92 26.37
CA ILE A 536 -35.07 -7.01 27.21
C ILE A 536 -36.20 -6.43 26.35
N HIS A 537 -37.45 -6.70 26.70
CA HIS A 537 -38.57 -6.19 25.93
C HIS A 537 -38.78 -4.70 26.21
N CYS A 538 -38.67 -3.88 25.16
CA CYS A 538 -38.90 -2.44 25.25
C CYS A 538 -40.21 -2.05 24.56
N GLN A 539 -41.12 -1.44 25.32
CA GLN A 539 -42.37 -0.87 24.79
C GLN A 539 -42.24 0.65 24.66
N ILE A 540 -42.37 1.19 23.45
CA ILE A 540 -42.34 2.64 23.19
C ILE A 540 -43.77 3.20 23.32
N ILE A 541 -43.92 4.30 24.05
CA ILE A 541 -45.17 5.07 24.16
C ILE A 541 -44.89 6.51 23.78
N ASP A 542 -45.70 7.04 22.86
CA ASP A 542 -45.69 8.46 22.52
C ASP A 542 -46.49 9.25 23.58
N GLN A 543 -45.80 10.17 24.26
CA GLN A 543 -46.40 11.03 25.27
C GLN A 543 -47.42 12.01 24.67
N VAL A 544 -47.35 12.30 23.37
CA VAL A 544 -48.22 13.28 22.70
C VAL A 544 -49.60 12.69 22.35
N GLU A 545 -49.72 11.37 22.18
CA GLU A 545 -50.96 10.71 21.70
C GLU A 545 -51.54 9.63 22.62
N GLY A 546 -50.81 9.13 23.63
CA GLY A 546 -51.18 7.93 24.42
C GLY A 546 -51.56 8.16 25.89
N LEU A 547 -52.46 7.31 26.42
CA LEU A 547 -52.68 7.15 27.87
C LEU A 547 -51.50 6.38 28.49
N LEU A 548 -50.81 6.97 29.47
CA LEU A 548 -49.75 6.31 30.23
C LEU A 548 -50.31 5.07 30.97
N PRO A 549 -49.59 3.93 30.99
CA PRO A 549 -50.02 2.74 31.71
C PRO A 549 -50.02 2.97 33.23
N SER A 550 -50.83 2.21 33.97
CA SER A 550 -51.02 2.44 35.42
C SER A 550 -49.81 2.03 36.28
N LYS A 551 -48.93 1.15 35.79
CA LYS A 551 -47.68 0.70 36.44
C LYS A 551 -46.68 0.18 35.39
N ALA A 552 -45.40 0.44 35.61
CA ALA A 552 -44.29 -0.16 34.86
C ALA A 552 -43.18 -0.61 35.82
N SER A 553 -42.42 -1.65 35.43
CA SER A 553 -41.28 -2.19 36.18
C SER A 553 -40.12 -1.19 36.24
N GLN A 554 -39.76 -0.64 35.08
CA GLN A 554 -38.75 0.41 34.94
C GLN A 554 -39.08 1.25 33.71
N THR A 555 -38.98 2.57 33.86
CA THR A 555 -39.27 3.52 32.77
C THR A 555 -38.04 4.33 32.42
N ILE A 556 -37.81 4.47 31.11
CA ILE A 556 -36.82 5.35 30.48
C ILE A 556 -37.59 6.47 29.76
N ALA A 557 -37.19 7.72 29.93
CA ALA A 557 -37.72 8.82 29.12
C ALA A 557 -36.62 9.33 28.17
N PHE A 558 -36.96 9.46 26.89
CA PHE A 558 -36.06 10.02 25.88
C PHE A 558 -36.49 11.45 25.57
N LEU A 559 -35.61 12.41 25.87
CA LEU A 559 -35.88 13.84 25.73
C LEU A 559 -35.04 14.47 24.60
N PRO A 560 -35.64 15.34 23.77
CA PRO A 560 -34.92 16.20 22.84
C PRO A 560 -34.23 17.36 23.56
N ASP A 561 -33.48 18.19 22.82
CA ASP A 561 -32.91 19.43 23.36
C ASP A 561 -33.95 20.57 23.49
N ASP A 562 -35.14 20.48 22.91
CA ASP A 562 -36.06 21.62 22.88
C ASP A 562 -36.66 21.97 24.26
N GLU A 563 -36.74 23.27 24.56
CA GLU A 563 -37.18 23.75 25.87
C GLU A 563 -38.66 23.44 26.18
N GLN A 564 -39.50 23.28 25.16
CA GLN A 564 -40.94 23.00 25.33
C GLN A 564 -41.17 21.58 25.86
N SER A 565 -40.49 20.60 25.29
CA SER A 565 -40.52 19.19 25.71
C SER A 565 -40.01 19.04 27.14
N TRP A 566 -38.91 19.72 27.50
CA TRP A 566 -38.41 19.74 28.88
C TRP A 566 -39.41 20.34 29.86
N ASN A 567 -40.01 21.48 29.53
CA ASN A 567 -41.02 22.11 30.39
C ASN A 567 -42.27 21.24 30.56
N SER A 568 -42.72 20.59 29.48
CA SER A 568 -43.84 19.65 29.52
C SER A 568 -43.52 18.46 30.43
N PHE A 569 -42.37 17.83 30.23
CA PHE A 569 -41.91 16.69 31.03
C PHE A 569 -41.79 17.03 32.52
N ILE A 570 -41.15 18.15 32.87
CA ILE A 570 -41.02 18.60 34.27
C ILE A 570 -42.40 18.83 34.90
N LYS A 571 -43.35 19.40 34.14
CA LYS A 571 -44.71 19.62 34.60
C LYS A 571 -45.41 18.30 34.95
N HIS A 572 -45.38 17.31 34.05
CA HIS A 572 -45.93 15.97 34.30
C HIS A 572 -45.26 15.28 35.51
N MET A 573 -43.94 15.46 35.67
CA MET A 573 -43.20 14.94 36.81
C MET A 573 -43.62 15.58 38.14
N GLN A 574 -43.81 16.91 38.17
CA GLN A 574 -44.28 17.64 39.36
C GLN A 574 -45.73 17.29 39.76
N PHE A 575 -46.57 16.95 38.79
CA PHE A 575 -47.94 16.47 39.04
C PHE A 575 -47.99 14.99 39.49
N GLY A 576 -46.84 14.30 39.56
CA GLY A 576 -46.73 12.94 40.09
C GLY A 576 -47.15 11.84 39.12
N GLU A 577 -47.36 12.15 37.83
CA GLU A 577 -47.83 11.19 36.84
C GLU A 577 -46.82 10.04 36.61
N TYR A 578 -45.52 10.33 36.73
CA TYR A 578 -44.46 9.32 36.61
C TYR A 578 -44.11 8.56 37.90
N GLN A 579 -44.67 8.94 39.06
CA GLN A 579 -44.37 8.26 40.33
C GLN A 579 -44.81 6.79 40.33
N SER A 580 -45.89 6.47 39.61
CA SER A 580 -46.41 5.11 39.46
C SER A 580 -45.65 4.26 38.45
N LEU A 581 -44.78 4.88 37.65
CA LEU A 581 -44.08 4.28 36.50
C LEU A 581 -42.63 3.89 36.79
N ASN A 582 -42.11 4.17 37.98
CA ASN A 582 -40.72 3.87 38.36
C ASN A 582 -39.71 4.41 37.31
N LEU A 583 -39.79 5.70 37.01
CA LEU A 583 -38.85 6.39 36.12
C LEU A 583 -37.46 6.42 36.78
N THR A 584 -36.51 5.70 36.18
CA THR A 584 -35.14 5.59 36.70
C THR A 584 -34.10 6.26 35.80
N THR A 585 -34.40 6.44 34.51
CA THR A 585 -33.38 6.78 33.51
C THR A 585 -33.89 7.83 32.51
N LEU A 586 -33.03 8.79 32.17
CA LEU A 586 -33.24 9.80 31.15
C LEU A 586 -32.18 9.67 30.06
N ILE A 587 -32.59 9.71 28.80
CA ILE A 587 -31.70 9.78 27.64
C ILE A 587 -31.88 11.15 26.98
N SER A 588 -30.79 11.85 26.71
CA SER A 588 -30.82 13.18 26.11
C SER A 588 -29.55 13.47 25.29
N PRO A 589 -29.62 14.29 24.22
CA PRO A 589 -28.45 14.82 23.55
C PRO A 589 -27.67 15.87 24.39
N LEU A 590 -28.21 16.30 25.53
CA LEU A 590 -27.55 17.22 26.47
C LEU A 590 -26.64 16.48 27.45
N ASN A 591 -25.56 17.13 27.91
CA ASN A 591 -24.73 16.57 28.98
C ASN A 591 -25.47 16.51 30.33
N LYS A 592 -24.92 15.71 31.23
CA LYS A 592 -25.39 15.56 32.62
C LYS A 592 -25.58 16.88 33.36
N GLN A 593 -24.70 17.87 33.18
CA GLN A 593 -24.76 19.15 33.88
C GLN A 593 -25.94 20.02 33.41
N ASP A 594 -26.18 20.06 32.10
CA ASP A 594 -27.27 20.82 31.48
C ASP A 594 -28.62 20.19 31.82
N VAL A 595 -28.71 18.86 31.81
CA VAL A 595 -29.89 18.13 32.30
C VAL A 595 -30.15 18.45 33.77
N GLN A 596 -29.12 18.43 34.62
CA GLN A 596 -29.23 18.80 36.04
C GLN A 596 -29.71 20.24 36.23
N LYS A 597 -29.21 21.17 35.41
CA LYS A 597 -29.61 22.57 35.44
C LYS A 597 -31.07 22.77 35.03
N ARG A 598 -31.55 22.04 34.02
CA ARG A 598 -32.95 22.10 33.56
C ARG A 598 -33.92 21.46 34.55
N MET A 599 -33.53 20.36 35.20
CA MET A 599 -34.40 19.67 36.17
C MET A 599 -34.33 20.21 37.61
N GLY A 600 -33.24 20.87 38.00
CA GLY A 600 -33.00 21.32 39.37
C GLY A 600 -32.45 20.21 40.29
N SER A 601 -31.56 20.58 41.21
CA SER A 601 -30.75 19.64 42.02
C SER A 601 -31.53 18.68 42.92
N ALA A 602 -32.77 19.02 43.32
CA ALA A 602 -33.61 18.20 44.18
C ALA A 602 -34.37 17.09 43.44
N LEU A 603 -34.57 17.22 42.12
CA LEU A 603 -35.36 16.30 41.30
C LEU A 603 -34.52 15.20 40.64
N VAL A 604 -33.19 15.37 40.56
CA VAL A 604 -32.27 14.47 39.82
C VAL A 604 -31.62 13.41 40.70
N GLN A 605 -31.73 13.50 42.03
CA GLN A 605 -30.97 12.62 42.95
C GLN A 605 -31.25 11.11 42.80
N ASN A 606 -32.34 10.73 42.14
CA ASN A 606 -32.77 9.34 41.95
C ASN A 606 -32.90 8.91 40.48
N ILE A 607 -32.44 9.72 39.52
CA ILE A 607 -32.58 9.44 38.08
C ILE A 607 -31.20 9.40 37.41
N ASN A 608 -30.91 8.29 36.74
CA ASN A 608 -29.73 8.12 35.92
C ASN A 608 -29.85 8.90 34.60
N ILE A 609 -28.76 9.47 34.14
CA ILE A 609 -28.72 10.23 32.88
C ILE A 609 -27.73 9.52 31.94
N ILE A 610 -28.22 9.12 30.78
CA ILE A 610 -27.44 8.53 29.69
C ILE A 610 -27.32 9.58 28.58
N GLU A 611 -26.09 9.79 28.13
CA GLU A 611 -25.76 10.74 27.07
C GLU A 611 -25.73 10.01 25.72
N LEU A 612 -25.90 10.74 24.61
CA LEU A 612 -25.81 10.17 23.27
C LEU A 612 -24.38 10.23 22.71
N PRO A 613 -23.90 9.21 21.97
CA PRO A 613 -24.56 7.94 21.67
C PRO A 613 -24.46 6.97 22.85
N PHE A 614 -25.56 6.30 23.19
CA PHE A 614 -25.53 5.23 24.19
C PHE A 614 -24.91 3.96 23.61
N THR A 615 -24.18 3.21 24.45
CA THR A 615 -23.63 1.88 24.08
C THR A 615 -24.24 0.77 24.92
N ASP A 616 -24.06 -0.48 24.49
CA ASP A 616 -24.55 -1.67 25.21
C ASP A 616 -24.07 -1.64 26.68
N THR A 617 -22.79 -1.30 26.88
CA THR A 617 -22.14 -1.23 28.19
C THR A 617 -22.80 -0.17 29.10
N GLU A 618 -23.08 1.02 28.57
CA GLU A 618 -23.72 2.10 29.34
C GLU A 618 -25.21 1.79 29.64
N LEU A 619 -25.96 1.27 28.67
CA LEU A 619 -27.36 0.90 28.87
C LEU A 619 -27.52 -0.19 29.93
N ILE A 620 -26.77 -1.29 29.80
CA ILE A 620 -26.88 -2.43 30.73
C ILE A 620 -26.44 -2.01 32.14
N SER A 621 -25.36 -1.23 32.26
CA SER A 621 -24.88 -0.77 33.57
C SER A 621 -25.87 0.15 34.27
N THR A 622 -26.54 1.01 33.50
CA THR A 622 -27.52 1.96 34.05
C THR A 622 -28.83 1.28 34.46
N LEU A 623 -29.18 0.18 33.80
CA LEU A 623 -30.35 -0.66 34.13
C LEU A 623 -30.07 -1.61 35.31
N SER A 624 -28.80 -1.77 35.72
CA SER A 624 -28.40 -2.61 36.85
C SER A 624 -28.37 -1.82 38.18
N PRO A 625 -29.14 -2.21 39.22
CA PRO A 625 -29.15 -1.52 40.52
C PRO A 625 -27.82 -1.52 41.29
N ALA A 626 -26.86 -2.39 40.95
CA ALA A 626 -25.65 -2.64 41.75
C ALA A 626 -24.50 -1.63 41.51
N GLN A 627 -24.44 -0.96 40.35
CA GLN A 627 -23.25 -0.21 39.89
C GLN A 627 -23.15 1.26 40.35
N LEU A 628 -24.23 1.86 40.86
CA LEU A 628 -24.23 3.23 41.43
C LEU A 628 -23.26 3.41 42.62
N SER A 629 -22.79 2.31 43.22
CA SER A 629 -21.81 2.32 44.31
C SER A 629 -20.34 2.46 43.87
N LEU A 630 -20.02 2.18 42.60
CA LEU A 630 -18.65 2.12 42.08
C LEU A 630 -18.09 3.51 41.68
N SER A 631 -18.92 4.41 41.15
CA SER A 631 -18.47 5.74 40.67
C SER A 631 -18.06 6.71 41.79
N LYS A 632 -18.60 6.54 43.01
CA LYS A 632 -18.15 7.26 44.21
C LYS A 632 -16.82 6.73 44.76
N ARG A 633 -16.48 5.46 44.51
CA ARG A 633 -15.24 4.82 44.99
C ARG A 633 -13.99 5.29 44.23
N THR A 634 -14.14 5.67 42.95
CA THR A 634 -13.03 6.08 42.06
C THR A 634 -12.38 7.41 42.46
N LEU A 635 -13.09 8.29 43.18
CA LEU A 635 -12.58 9.60 43.62
C LEU A 635 -11.67 9.54 44.86
N GLU A 636 -11.67 8.43 45.62
CA GLU A 636 -10.92 8.29 46.89
C GLU A 636 -10.07 7.00 47.00
N GLY A 637 -10.06 6.14 45.97
CA GLY A 637 -9.37 4.84 45.97
C GLY A 637 -7.84 4.88 46.10
N LEU A 638 -7.24 3.72 46.37
CA LEU A 638 -5.79 3.50 46.54
C LEU A 638 -4.96 4.03 45.37
N GLU A 639 -5.50 3.89 44.16
CA GLU A 639 -4.91 4.35 42.91
C GLU A 639 -5.37 5.76 42.51
N SER A 640 -6.07 6.52 43.36
CA SER A 640 -6.46 7.90 43.02
C SER A 640 -5.26 8.86 42.93
N ARG A 641 -5.40 9.94 42.13
CA ARG A 641 -4.37 10.99 41.98
C ARG A 641 -3.87 11.53 43.33
N LYS A 642 -4.78 11.69 44.30
CA LYS A 642 -4.47 12.17 45.66
C LYS A 642 -3.42 11.30 46.36
N TRP A 643 -3.55 9.97 46.28
CA TRP A 643 -2.63 9.04 46.92
C TRP A 643 -1.35 8.83 46.11
N ARG A 644 -1.43 8.84 44.77
CA ARG A 644 -0.24 8.81 43.89
C ARG A 644 0.70 9.98 44.15
N THR A 645 0.18 11.21 44.20
CA THR A 645 0.99 12.41 44.51
C THR A 645 1.65 12.33 45.89
N ARG A 646 1.03 11.67 46.86
CA ARG A 646 1.60 11.50 48.20
C ARG A 646 2.74 10.49 48.24
N ARG A 647 2.64 9.39 47.50
CA ARG A 647 3.67 8.32 47.43
C ARG A 647 4.91 8.76 46.62
N LEU A 648 4.69 9.51 45.56
CA LEU A 648 5.75 9.95 44.64
C LEU A 648 6.50 11.22 45.12
N LEU A 649 6.01 11.89 46.16
CA LEU A 649 6.63 13.10 46.69
C LEU A 649 8.09 12.85 47.11
N ASN A 650 9.01 13.74 46.69
CA ASN A 650 10.45 13.70 46.97
C ASN A 650 11.22 12.49 46.39
N LYS A 651 10.61 11.66 45.54
CA LYS A 651 11.31 10.59 44.83
C LYS A 651 12.28 11.16 43.80
N HIS A 652 13.38 10.46 43.55
CA HIS A 652 14.42 10.85 42.60
C HIS A 652 14.35 9.99 41.34
N VAL A 653 13.99 10.58 40.20
CA VAL A 653 13.84 9.85 38.92
C VAL A 653 14.84 10.39 37.90
N LEU A 654 15.50 9.48 37.18
CA LEU A 654 16.35 9.83 36.03
C LEU A 654 15.56 9.70 34.74
N VAL A 655 15.52 10.76 33.92
CA VAL A 655 14.96 10.75 32.57
C VAL A 655 16.09 10.78 31.56
N VAL A 656 16.11 9.81 30.64
CA VAL A 656 17.14 9.68 29.60
C VAL A 656 16.48 9.67 28.22
N ASP A 657 16.73 10.73 27.45
CA ASP A 657 16.17 10.93 26.11
C ASP A 657 17.08 11.87 25.32
N ASP A 658 17.35 11.57 24.04
CA ASP A 658 18.22 12.40 23.20
C ASP A 658 17.49 13.63 22.64
N ASP A 659 16.15 13.62 22.64
CA ASP A 659 15.33 14.77 22.30
C ASP A 659 15.13 15.70 23.50
N ALA A 660 15.74 16.89 23.42
CA ALA A 660 15.67 17.91 24.45
C ALA A 660 14.23 18.34 24.80
N ILE A 661 13.29 18.28 23.85
CA ILE A 661 11.89 18.62 24.10
C ILE A 661 11.21 17.54 24.93
N SER A 662 11.43 16.26 24.57
CA SER A 662 10.91 15.10 25.31
C SER A 662 11.43 15.06 26.75
N VAL A 663 12.71 15.42 26.96
CA VAL A 663 13.31 15.61 28.29
C VAL A 663 12.56 16.69 29.07
N GLU A 664 12.37 17.88 28.48
CA GLU A 664 11.74 19.02 29.16
C GLU A 664 10.28 18.72 29.56
N ILE A 665 9.51 18.08 28.68
CA ILE A 665 8.13 17.67 28.97
C ILE A 665 8.08 16.66 30.11
N SER A 666 8.90 15.60 30.03
CA SER A 666 8.94 14.55 31.07
C SER A 666 9.39 15.13 32.41
N GLN A 667 10.39 16.03 32.39
CA GLN A 667 10.84 16.74 33.57
C GLN A 667 9.73 17.58 34.20
N GLN A 668 8.97 18.33 33.41
CA GLN A 668 7.89 19.18 33.91
C GLN A 668 6.75 18.36 34.52
N ILE A 669 6.31 17.29 33.84
CA ILE A 669 5.24 16.40 34.32
C ILE A 669 5.59 15.81 35.69
N LEU A 670 6.81 15.30 35.84
CA LEU A 670 7.26 14.68 37.09
C LEU A 670 7.51 15.72 38.18
N SER A 671 8.05 16.89 37.83
CA SER A 671 8.29 17.99 38.78
C SER A 671 6.99 18.56 39.34
N ASP A 672 5.93 18.66 38.53
CA ASP A 672 4.59 19.10 38.98
C ASP A 672 3.98 18.16 40.04
N LEU A 673 4.46 16.92 40.12
CA LEU A 673 4.07 15.92 41.14
C LEU A 673 5.00 15.92 42.37
N GLY A 674 6.02 16.79 42.39
CA GLY A 674 6.98 16.90 43.47
C GLY A 674 8.08 15.84 43.45
N ILE A 675 8.36 15.24 42.29
CA ILE A 675 9.49 14.33 42.05
C ILE A 675 10.73 15.16 41.70
N ASN A 676 11.88 14.79 42.27
CA ASN A 676 13.17 15.35 41.92
C ASN A 676 13.70 14.66 40.65
N VAL A 677 13.72 15.37 39.53
CA VAL A 677 14.12 14.81 38.23
C VAL A 677 15.57 15.16 37.90
N ALA A 678 16.38 14.14 37.60
CA ALA A 678 17.66 14.30 36.90
C ALA A 678 17.48 13.95 35.43
N VAL A 679 18.27 14.58 34.56
CA VAL A 679 18.15 14.40 33.11
C VAL A 679 19.48 14.00 32.48
N ALA A 680 19.42 13.14 31.46
CA ALA A 680 20.56 12.76 30.63
C ALA A 680 20.14 12.74 29.15
N SER A 681 21.04 13.16 28.26
CA SER A 681 20.80 13.19 26.82
C SER A 681 21.53 12.09 26.05
N SER A 682 22.23 11.18 26.73
CA SER A 682 22.89 10.03 26.12
C SER A 682 23.04 8.87 27.10
N GLY A 683 23.25 7.67 26.57
CA GLY A 683 23.44 6.46 27.37
C GLY A 683 24.68 6.54 28.27
N GLU A 684 25.78 7.14 27.80
CA GLU A 684 27.00 7.32 28.59
C GLU A 684 26.79 8.29 29.76
N GLN A 685 26.03 9.36 29.54
CA GLN A 685 25.69 10.30 30.61
C GLN A 685 24.78 9.64 31.64
N ALA A 686 23.82 8.82 31.20
CA ALA A 686 22.96 8.04 32.09
C ALA A 686 23.77 7.10 32.98
N LEU A 687 24.72 6.35 32.40
CA LEU A 687 25.63 5.46 33.13
C LEU A 687 26.48 6.25 34.15
N ALA A 688 27.04 7.39 33.76
CA ALA A 688 27.84 8.24 34.66
C ALA A 688 27.01 8.79 35.83
N LEU A 689 25.78 9.24 35.58
CA LEU A 689 24.88 9.73 36.64
C LEU A 689 24.48 8.62 37.61
N CYS A 690 24.25 7.41 37.10
CA CYS A 690 23.94 6.23 37.91
C CYS A 690 25.13 5.76 38.78
N GLU A 691 26.36 6.17 38.45
CA GLU A 691 27.54 5.94 39.30
C GLU A 691 27.69 7.00 40.39
N MET A 692 27.25 8.23 40.12
CA MET A 692 27.38 9.35 41.04
C MET A 692 26.19 9.51 42.00
N SER A 693 25.02 8.99 41.65
CA SER A 693 23.78 9.19 42.40
C SER A 693 22.88 7.95 42.34
N LYS A 694 22.06 7.77 43.38
CA LYS A 694 21.02 6.73 43.42
C LYS A 694 19.69 7.32 42.97
N PHE A 695 18.95 6.56 42.16
CA PHE A 695 17.62 6.92 41.69
C PHE A 695 16.60 5.90 42.18
N ASP A 696 15.37 6.36 42.42
CA ASP A 696 14.21 5.54 42.74
C ASP A 696 13.62 4.88 41.48
N ALA A 697 13.72 5.53 40.30
CA ALA A 697 13.38 4.94 39.00
C ALA A 697 14.19 5.59 37.85
N ILE A 698 14.30 4.89 36.73
CA ILE A 698 14.87 5.41 35.48
C ILE A 698 13.85 5.28 34.35
N LEU A 699 13.56 6.38 33.67
CA LEU A 699 12.88 6.41 32.37
C LEU A 699 13.96 6.47 31.29
N LEU A 700 13.99 5.49 30.41
CA LEU A 700 15.09 5.29 29.46
C LEU A 700 14.56 5.10 28.05
N ASP A 701 14.91 6.00 27.14
CA ASP A 701 14.70 5.77 25.72
C ASP A 701 15.49 4.54 25.25
N CYS A 702 14.81 3.63 24.56
CA CYS A 702 15.41 2.45 23.93
C CYS A 702 16.44 2.82 22.86
N TYR A 703 16.21 3.89 22.11
CA TYR A 703 17.01 4.26 20.94
C TYR A 703 17.79 5.56 21.18
N LEU A 704 18.92 5.43 21.87
CA LEU A 704 19.85 6.53 22.11
C LEU A 704 21.03 6.51 21.12
N PRO A 705 21.57 7.68 20.74
CA PRO A 705 22.79 7.76 19.93
C PRO A 705 24.02 7.31 20.75
N GLY A 706 24.87 6.49 20.13
CA GLY A 706 26.03 5.91 20.81
C GLY A 706 25.68 4.59 21.48
N VAL A 707 25.65 4.57 22.82
CA VAL A 707 25.19 3.41 23.59
C VAL A 707 23.65 3.38 23.59
N SER A 708 23.07 2.29 23.10
CA SER A 708 21.61 2.10 23.07
C SER A 708 21.01 1.99 24.47
N GLY A 709 19.73 2.32 24.62
CA GLY A 709 19.03 2.17 25.91
C GLY A 709 19.00 0.72 26.41
N TYR A 710 18.92 -0.24 25.49
CA TYR A 710 19.03 -1.67 25.83
C TYR A 710 20.39 -2.01 26.44
N GLU A 711 21.49 -1.52 25.85
CA GLU A 711 22.84 -1.72 26.38
C GLU A 711 23.05 -1.03 27.73
N VAL A 712 22.48 0.16 27.93
CA VAL A 712 22.49 0.84 29.24
C VAL A 712 21.80 0.00 30.30
N ALA A 713 20.60 -0.51 30.00
CA ALA A 713 19.85 -1.37 30.93
C ALA A 713 20.61 -2.66 31.26
N GLU A 714 21.21 -3.30 30.26
CA GLU A 714 22.00 -4.52 30.45
C GLU A 714 23.22 -4.26 31.35
N GLN A 715 23.95 -3.17 31.12
CA GLN A 715 25.12 -2.81 31.94
C GLN A 715 24.75 -2.46 33.38
N LEU A 716 23.64 -1.76 33.58
CA LEU A 716 23.17 -1.41 34.93
C LEU A 716 22.70 -2.66 35.70
N THR A 717 21.95 -3.55 35.06
CA THR A 717 21.40 -4.76 35.68
C THR A 717 22.42 -5.88 35.90
N GLN A 718 23.63 -5.78 35.33
CA GLN A 718 24.76 -6.64 35.63
C GLN A 718 25.54 -6.22 36.89
N LYS A 719 25.32 -5.02 37.45
CA LYS A 719 25.98 -4.55 38.68
C LYS A 719 25.46 -5.32 39.90
N LYS A 720 26.36 -5.71 40.82
CA LYS A 720 26.08 -6.64 41.95
C LYS A 720 25.00 -6.16 42.95
N ASP A 721 24.66 -4.86 42.95
CA ASP A 721 23.71 -4.21 43.88
C ASP A 721 22.72 -3.26 43.15
N TRP A 722 22.34 -3.58 41.91
CA TRP A 722 21.37 -2.78 41.17
C TRP A 722 19.93 -3.21 41.49
N TYR A 723 19.13 -2.30 42.04
CA TYR A 723 17.73 -2.55 42.42
C TYR A 723 16.75 -1.52 41.85
N THR A 724 17.26 -0.47 41.19
CA THR A 724 16.44 0.61 40.66
C THR A 724 15.68 0.14 39.42
N PRO A 725 14.33 0.27 39.38
CA PRO A 725 13.53 -0.08 38.22
C PRO A 725 13.87 0.79 37.00
N ILE A 726 14.03 0.14 35.84
CA ILE A 726 14.28 0.79 34.54
C ILE A 726 13.02 0.61 33.68
N ILE A 727 12.42 1.71 33.25
CA ILE A 727 11.20 1.76 32.44
C ILE A 727 11.60 2.23 31.04
N ALA A 728 11.26 1.43 30.04
CA ALA A 728 11.61 1.65 28.64
C ALA A 728 10.63 2.63 27.97
N LEU A 729 11.14 3.55 27.15
CA LEU A 729 10.36 4.41 26.27
C LEU A 729 10.78 4.15 24.81
N SER A 730 9.83 3.84 23.92
CA SER A 730 10.15 3.71 22.49
C SER A 730 8.98 4.14 21.59
N ALA A 731 9.24 4.41 20.32
CA ALA A 731 8.19 4.69 19.31
C ALA A 731 7.63 3.41 18.65
N ASP A 732 8.11 2.23 19.05
CA ASP A 732 7.71 0.94 18.48
C ASP A 732 6.69 0.26 19.41
N GLU A 733 5.50 0.00 18.88
CA GLU A 733 4.39 -0.67 19.58
C GLU A 733 4.46 -2.20 19.50
N SER A 734 5.45 -2.74 18.79
CA SER A 734 5.57 -4.19 18.57
C SER A 734 5.79 -4.97 19.87
N GLN A 735 5.21 -6.17 19.91
CA GLN A 735 5.43 -7.08 21.03
C GLN A 735 6.90 -7.51 21.15
N GLU A 736 7.62 -7.59 20.03
CA GLU A 736 9.06 -7.89 19.98
C GLU A 736 9.92 -6.83 20.69
N ALA A 737 9.56 -5.55 20.54
CA ALA A 737 10.25 -4.44 21.23
C ALA A 737 10.06 -4.52 22.75
N SER A 738 8.84 -4.86 23.21
CA SER A 738 8.55 -5.07 24.62
C SER A 738 9.30 -6.28 25.19
N GLU A 739 9.36 -7.39 24.46
CA GLU A 739 10.09 -8.60 24.87
C GLU A 739 11.60 -8.34 24.95
N SER A 740 12.14 -7.56 24.01
CA SER A 740 13.54 -7.14 23.98
C SER A 740 13.90 -6.25 25.18
N ALA A 741 13.01 -5.32 25.54
CA ALA A 741 13.18 -4.44 26.71
C ALA A 741 13.25 -5.25 28.02
N LEU A 742 12.33 -6.22 28.18
CA LEU A 742 12.32 -7.10 29.35
C LEU A 742 13.58 -7.97 29.42
N THR A 743 14.05 -8.50 28.29
CA THR A 743 15.26 -9.32 28.21
C THR A 743 16.52 -8.52 28.58
N ALA A 744 16.56 -7.22 28.24
CA ALA A 744 17.63 -6.30 28.64
C ALA A 744 17.60 -5.93 30.13
N GLY A 745 16.61 -6.41 30.89
CA GLY A 745 16.47 -6.17 32.33
C GLY A 745 15.62 -4.95 32.69
N MET A 746 14.86 -4.39 31.75
CA MET A 746 13.86 -3.37 32.03
C MET A 746 12.60 -4.00 32.64
N CYS A 747 11.82 -3.23 33.41
CA CYS A 747 10.65 -3.73 34.13
C CYS A 747 9.32 -3.49 33.41
N GLN A 748 9.23 -2.46 32.56
CA GLN A 748 8.04 -2.13 31.79
C GLN A 748 8.43 -1.35 30.53
N HIS A 749 7.66 -1.49 29.45
CA HIS A 749 7.81 -0.73 28.20
C HIS A 749 6.60 0.19 27.98
N LEU A 750 6.87 1.44 27.61
CA LEU A 750 5.90 2.50 27.29
C LEU A 750 6.14 3.05 25.88
N VAL A 751 5.05 3.33 25.17
CA VAL A 751 5.07 3.81 23.78
C VAL A 751 5.04 5.34 23.74
N LYS A 752 5.90 5.97 22.92
CA LYS A 752 5.95 7.41 22.70
C LYS A 752 4.93 7.86 21.62
N PRO A 753 4.14 8.93 21.84
CA PRO A 753 4.12 9.77 23.04
C PRO A 753 3.28 9.15 24.18
N ALA A 754 3.92 8.81 25.29
CA ALA A 754 3.24 8.30 26.48
C ALA A 754 2.54 9.45 27.20
N THR A 755 1.33 9.21 27.69
CA THR A 755 0.59 10.22 28.45
C THR A 755 1.22 10.45 29.83
N ALA A 756 1.00 11.64 30.40
CA ALA A 756 1.47 11.95 31.75
C ALA A 756 0.97 10.93 32.80
N ASP A 757 -0.29 10.49 32.68
CA ASP A 757 -0.87 9.53 33.62
C ASP A 757 -0.26 8.13 33.51
N GLU A 758 0.07 7.66 32.29
CA GLU A 758 0.73 6.37 32.07
C GLU A 758 2.13 6.34 32.68
N ILE A 759 2.95 7.35 32.41
CA ILE A 759 4.30 7.47 32.95
C ILE A 759 4.27 7.43 34.49
N VAL A 760 3.38 8.23 35.07
CA VAL A 760 3.26 8.37 36.53
C VAL A 760 2.76 7.09 37.18
N HIS A 761 1.79 6.42 36.55
CA HIS A 761 1.26 5.16 37.05
C HIS A 761 2.31 4.04 37.04
N THR A 762 3.07 3.92 35.95
CA THR A 762 4.13 2.91 35.85
C THR A 762 5.22 3.13 36.89
N ILE A 763 5.62 4.38 37.12
CA ILE A 763 6.60 4.74 38.16
C ILE A 763 6.07 4.37 39.56
N ASP A 764 4.83 4.74 39.89
CA ASP A 764 4.21 4.45 41.20
C ASP A 764 4.13 2.96 41.50
N ILE A 765 3.91 2.10 40.49
CA ILE A 765 3.90 0.65 40.70
C ILE A 765 5.30 0.10 41.01
N HIS A 766 6.34 0.58 40.33
CA HIS A 766 7.65 -0.07 40.32
C HIS A 766 8.65 0.45 41.36
N ILE A 767 8.48 1.68 41.87
CA ILE A 767 9.39 2.29 42.87
C ILE A 767 9.37 1.55 44.22
N HIS A 768 8.31 0.80 44.55
CA HIS A 768 8.06 0.27 45.91
C HIS A 768 8.63 -1.14 46.15
N SER A 769 9.93 -1.36 45.90
CA SER A 769 10.56 -2.67 46.09
C SER A 769 10.86 -3.01 47.56
N GLY A 770 10.13 -3.96 48.14
CA GLY A 770 10.39 -4.54 49.47
C GLY A 770 9.18 -4.49 50.41
N TYR A 771 8.88 -5.58 51.10
CA TYR A 771 7.81 -5.61 52.11
C TYR A 771 8.23 -4.81 53.36
N ILE A 772 7.41 -3.83 53.75
CA ILE A 772 7.59 -3.02 54.97
C ILE A 772 6.50 -3.43 55.97
N GLU A 773 6.82 -3.49 57.26
CA GLU A 773 5.81 -3.65 58.32
C GLU A 773 4.86 -2.45 58.34
N ILE A 774 3.55 -2.72 58.32
CA ILE A 774 2.54 -1.65 58.34
C ILE A 774 2.35 -1.15 59.77
N ASN A 775 2.72 0.11 60.03
CA ASN A 775 2.34 0.81 61.26
C ASN A 775 0.94 1.44 61.11
N PRO A 776 -0.02 1.15 62.00
CA PRO A 776 -1.33 1.78 61.94
C PRO A 776 -1.22 3.28 62.23
N PRO A 777 -1.79 4.18 61.39
CA PRO A 777 -1.74 5.62 61.62
C PRO A 777 -2.63 6.03 62.80
N ASP A 778 -2.31 7.17 63.43
CA ASP A 778 -2.98 7.69 64.63
C ASP A 778 -4.48 8.01 64.44
N GLU A 779 -4.91 8.31 63.21
CA GLU A 779 -6.32 8.50 62.85
C GLU A 779 -6.82 7.41 61.89
N MET A 780 -7.71 6.55 62.40
CA MET A 780 -8.33 5.47 61.63
C MET A 780 -9.55 5.97 60.84
N SER A 781 -9.36 6.34 59.57
CA SER A 781 -10.48 6.52 58.63
C SER A 781 -11.04 5.17 58.16
N GLN A 782 -12.31 5.15 57.73
CA GLN A 782 -12.97 3.94 57.19
C GLN A 782 -12.22 3.36 55.97
N PHE A 783 -11.57 4.22 55.17
CA PHE A 783 -10.74 3.83 54.04
C PHE A 783 -9.43 3.14 54.48
N ILE A 784 -8.68 3.73 55.44
CA ILE A 784 -7.44 3.12 55.97
C ILE A 784 -7.73 1.78 56.66
N SER A 785 -8.85 1.66 57.37
CA SER A 785 -9.29 0.39 57.96
C SER A 785 -9.55 -0.68 56.90
N SER A 786 -10.01 -0.28 55.72
CA SER A 786 -10.25 -1.18 54.60
C SER A 786 -8.95 -1.64 53.95
N LEU A 787 -7.97 -0.74 53.78
CA LEU A 787 -6.62 -1.08 53.33
C LEU A 787 -5.91 -2.06 54.27
N LEU A 788 -5.99 -1.84 55.58
CA LEU A 788 -5.41 -2.73 56.60
C LEU A 788 -6.06 -4.12 56.59
N THR A 789 -7.38 -4.18 56.41
CA THR A 789 -8.11 -5.46 56.28
C THR A 789 -7.68 -6.20 55.03
N PHE A 790 -7.62 -5.52 53.89
CA PHE A 790 -7.16 -6.10 52.62
C PHE A 790 -5.75 -6.69 52.79
N TYR A 791 -4.80 -5.91 53.30
CA TYR A 791 -3.42 -6.36 53.47
C TYR A 791 -3.33 -7.59 54.37
N LYS A 792 -3.96 -7.57 55.55
CA LYS A 792 -3.93 -8.70 56.50
C LYS A 792 -4.56 -9.98 55.95
N THR A 793 -5.57 -9.85 55.09
CA THR A 793 -6.24 -10.99 54.47
C THR A 793 -5.36 -11.60 53.38
N TYR A 794 -4.85 -10.79 52.45
CA TYR A 794 -4.21 -11.29 51.23
C TYR A 794 -2.67 -11.36 51.28
N SER A 795 -2.01 -10.82 52.32
CA SER A 795 -0.56 -10.96 52.53
C SER A 795 -0.15 -12.31 53.16
N GLN A 796 -1.10 -13.22 53.43
CA GLN A 796 -0.83 -14.49 54.12
C GLN A 796 -0.21 -15.51 53.16
N ARG A 797 0.80 -16.26 53.63
CA ARG A 797 1.58 -17.23 52.81
C ARG A 797 0.75 -18.31 52.09
N GLY A 798 -0.46 -18.62 52.56
CA GLY A 798 -1.34 -19.64 51.95
C GLY A 798 -2.22 -19.13 50.81
N VAL A 799 -2.53 -17.83 50.77
CA VAL A 799 -3.58 -17.28 49.88
C VAL A 799 -3.20 -17.36 48.41
N MET A 800 -1.92 -17.17 48.08
CA MET A 800 -1.46 -17.35 46.70
C MET A 800 -1.49 -18.83 46.28
N SER A 801 -1.15 -19.75 47.18
CA SER A 801 -1.29 -21.19 46.92
C SER A 801 -2.75 -21.56 46.68
N ASP A 802 -3.65 -21.05 47.52
CA ASP A 802 -5.09 -21.26 47.39
C ASP A 802 -5.63 -20.67 46.08
N LEU A 803 -5.17 -19.48 45.69
CA LEU A 803 -5.48 -18.86 44.39
C LEU A 803 -4.97 -19.71 43.21
N LEU A 804 -3.77 -20.28 43.31
CA LEU A 804 -3.19 -21.14 42.28
C LEU A 804 -3.88 -22.51 42.20
N ASP A 805 -4.27 -23.08 43.34
CA ASP A 805 -4.98 -24.36 43.43
C ASP A 805 -6.41 -24.26 42.87
N ILE A 806 -7.04 -23.08 42.92
CA ILE A 806 -8.32 -22.81 42.23
C ILE A 806 -8.21 -23.09 40.72
N PHE A 807 -7.06 -22.81 40.10
CA PHE A 807 -6.84 -23.05 38.67
C PHE A 807 -6.52 -24.51 38.33
N HIS A 808 -6.03 -25.30 39.29
CA HIS A 808 -5.67 -26.70 39.09
C HIS A 808 -6.79 -27.71 39.40
N THR A 809 -7.71 -27.39 40.31
CA THR A 809 -8.63 -28.42 40.88
C THR A 809 -10.01 -28.47 40.24
N GLN A 810 -10.42 -27.50 39.40
CA GLN A 810 -11.76 -27.42 38.77
C GLN A 810 -12.95 -27.67 39.73
N THR A 811 -12.77 -27.48 41.03
CA THR A 811 -13.83 -27.69 42.04
C THR A 811 -14.02 -26.44 42.89
N ASN A 812 -15.09 -25.71 42.57
CA ASN A 812 -15.94 -24.93 43.49
C ASN A 812 -15.28 -24.07 44.58
N THR A 813 -14.27 -23.28 44.24
CA THR A 813 -13.77 -22.18 45.09
C THR A 813 -13.84 -20.82 44.37
N SER A 814 -15.01 -20.50 43.80
CA SER A 814 -15.28 -19.15 43.25
C SER A 814 -15.27 -18.06 44.34
N LYS A 815 -15.49 -18.43 45.61
CA LYS A 815 -15.66 -17.49 46.73
C LYS A 815 -14.44 -16.63 47.03
N LEU A 816 -13.22 -17.16 46.86
CA LEU A 816 -11.99 -16.41 47.21
C LEU A 816 -11.65 -15.38 46.15
N LEU A 817 -11.83 -15.71 44.86
CA LEU A 817 -11.69 -14.75 43.76
C LEU A 817 -12.77 -13.66 43.80
N THR A 818 -14.03 -14.01 44.09
CA THR A 818 -15.10 -13.02 44.24
C THR A 818 -14.88 -12.13 45.46
N SER A 819 -14.42 -12.68 46.60
CA SER A 819 -14.06 -11.89 47.79
C SER A 819 -12.90 -10.93 47.48
N LEU A 820 -11.89 -11.40 46.75
CA LEU A 820 -10.74 -10.58 46.36
C LEU A 820 -11.17 -9.44 45.42
N LEU A 821 -12.09 -9.70 44.49
CA LEU A 821 -12.68 -8.68 43.62
C LEU A 821 -13.46 -7.63 44.42
N GLU A 822 -14.34 -8.05 45.34
CA GLU A 822 -15.13 -7.16 46.19
C GLU A 822 -14.22 -6.28 47.06
N ASP A 823 -13.19 -6.87 47.67
CA ASP A 823 -12.23 -6.16 48.50
C ASP A 823 -11.36 -5.20 47.68
N ALA A 824 -10.92 -5.60 46.48
CA ALA A 824 -10.16 -4.75 45.55
C ALA A 824 -10.98 -3.53 45.11
N GLN A 825 -12.27 -3.73 44.79
CA GLN A 825 -13.21 -2.65 44.49
C GLN A 825 -13.41 -1.70 45.67
N LEU A 826 -13.46 -2.24 46.88
CA LEU A 826 -13.70 -1.46 48.09
C LEU A 826 -12.52 -0.52 48.42
N ILE A 827 -11.30 -0.96 48.16
CA ILE A 827 -10.09 -0.14 48.33
C ILE A 827 -9.75 0.73 47.11
N GLY A 828 -10.46 0.55 45.99
CA GLY A 828 -10.18 1.25 44.73
C GLY A 828 -8.83 0.86 44.11
N ALA A 829 -8.49 -0.43 44.14
CA ALA A 829 -7.38 -1.04 43.42
C ALA A 829 -7.84 -1.43 42.00
N THR A 830 -8.00 -0.42 41.14
CA THR A 830 -8.59 -0.56 39.80
C THR A 830 -7.80 -1.49 38.88
N THR A 831 -6.48 -1.55 39.03
CA THR A 831 -5.64 -2.40 38.16
C THR A 831 -5.79 -3.89 38.53
N LEU A 832 -5.93 -4.18 39.82
CA LEU A 832 -6.21 -5.53 40.32
C LEU A 832 -7.63 -5.98 39.96
N GLU A 833 -8.61 -5.08 40.08
CA GLU A 833 -9.99 -5.33 39.65
C GLU A 833 -10.07 -5.76 38.17
N GLN A 834 -9.43 -4.99 37.28
CA GLN A 834 -9.40 -5.29 35.84
C GLN A 834 -8.72 -6.62 35.52
N SER A 835 -7.76 -7.05 36.35
CA SER A 835 -7.05 -8.31 36.16
C SER A 835 -7.84 -9.52 36.69
N LEU A 836 -8.75 -9.29 37.63
CA LEU A 836 -9.63 -10.32 38.22
C LEU A 836 -10.86 -10.61 37.36
N LEU A 837 -11.43 -9.60 36.70
CA LEU A 837 -12.64 -9.77 35.86
C LEU A 837 -12.50 -10.91 34.83
N PRO A 838 -11.47 -10.92 33.96
CA PRO A 838 -11.32 -11.94 32.93
C PRO A 838 -11.15 -13.36 33.50
N LEU A 839 -10.56 -13.47 34.70
CA LEU A 839 -10.34 -14.74 35.38
C LEU A 839 -11.62 -15.33 35.95
N ILE A 840 -12.45 -14.48 36.57
CA ILE A 840 -13.76 -14.86 37.10
C ILE A 840 -14.68 -15.26 35.94
N GLU A 841 -14.71 -14.47 34.87
CA GLU A 841 -15.52 -14.77 33.69
C GLU A 841 -15.05 -16.05 32.95
N ALA A 842 -13.74 -16.34 32.90
CA ALA A 842 -13.22 -17.57 32.32
C ALA A 842 -13.60 -18.80 33.16
N GLN A 843 -13.62 -18.66 34.48
CA GLN A 843 -14.04 -19.72 35.39
C GLN A 843 -15.55 -19.98 35.31
N GLU A 844 -16.38 -18.94 35.19
CA GLU A 844 -17.83 -19.06 34.96
C GLU A 844 -18.15 -19.73 33.61
N ARG A 845 -17.30 -19.51 32.60
CA ARG A 845 -17.41 -20.12 31.26
C ARG A 845 -16.75 -21.51 31.14
N ASN A 846 -16.13 -22.01 32.21
CA ASN A 846 -15.41 -23.29 32.22
C ASN A 846 -14.25 -23.36 31.19
N GLU A 847 -13.67 -22.20 30.85
CA GLU A 847 -12.56 -22.08 29.92
C GLU A 847 -11.22 -22.36 30.62
N ALA A 848 -10.25 -22.90 29.87
CA ALA A 848 -8.92 -23.13 30.41
C ALA A 848 -8.22 -21.77 30.68
N VAL A 849 -7.92 -21.51 31.94
CA VAL A 849 -7.16 -20.31 32.33
C VAL A 849 -5.70 -20.48 31.93
N ASN A 850 -5.22 -19.58 31.06
CA ASN A 850 -3.83 -19.59 30.61
C ASN A 850 -2.86 -19.17 31.73
N ALA A 851 -1.66 -19.75 31.74
CA ALA A 851 -0.58 -19.41 32.68
C ALA A 851 -0.31 -17.89 32.76
N ARG A 852 -0.45 -17.17 31.63
CA ARG A 852 -0.31 -15.71 31.54
C ARG A 852 -1.28 -14.95 32.45
N HIS A 853 -2.55 -15.36 32.54
CA HIS A 853 -3.53 -14.67 33.39
C HIS A 853 -3.22 -14.87 34.87
N VAL A 854 -2.75 -16.07 35.24
CA VAL A 854 -2.33 -16.40 36.60
C VAL A 854 -1.09 -15.59 37.00
N THR A 855 -0.10 -15.49 36.12
CA THR A 855 1.08 -14.65 36.33
C THR A 855 0.71 -13.18 36.49
N ASN A 856 -0.19 -12.66 35.65
CA ASN A 856 -0.65 -11.28 35.74
C ASN A 856 -1.39 -11.01 37.06
N LEU A 857 -2.33 -11.88 37.46
CA LEU A 857 -3.01 -11.74 38.74
C LEU A 857 -2.03 -11.75 39.92
N SER A 858 -1.08 -12.68 39.92
CA SER A 858 -0.06 -12.76 40.97
C SER A 858 0.75 -11.48 41.07
N PHE A 859 1.12 -10.88 39.92
CA PHE A 859 1.85 -9.63 39.87
C PHE A 859 1.01 -8.46 40.40
N GLN A 860 -0.24 -8.34 39.95
CA GLN A 860 -1.12 -7.22 40.34
C GLN A 860 -1.55 -7.27 41.80
N LEU A 861 -1.73 -8.47 42.36
CA LEU A 861 -2.00 -8.65 43.78
C LEU A 861 -0.80 -8.19 44.62
N ASP A 862 0.41 -8.59 44.24
CA ASP A 862 1.65 -8.17 44.91
C ASP A 862 1.88 -6.66 44.79
N ALA A 863 1.65 -6.07 43.61
CA ALA A 863 1.71 -4.62 43.39
C ALA A 863 0.72 -3.86 44.29
N THR A 864 -0.51 -4.37 44.41
CA THR A 864 -1.56 -3.78 45.26
C THR A 864 -1.15 -3.82 46.73
N LEU A 865 -0.62 -4.95 47.22
CA LEU A 865 -0.16 -5.09 48.60
C LEU A 865 0.99 -4.11 48.92
N ARG A 866 1.91 -3.88 47.98
CA ARG A 866 2.99 -2.89 48.12
C ARG A 866 2.46 -1.47 48.17
N LEU A 867 1.53 -1.11 47.28
CA LEU A 867 0.90 0.21 47.28
C LEU A 867 0.19 0.47 48.61
N ILE A 868 -0.50 -0.54 49.17
CA ILE A 868 -1.14 -0.45 50.49
C ILE A 868 -0.12 -0.20 51.59
N ALA A 869 0.94 -1.01 51.65
CA ALA A 869 1.98 -0.89 52.67
C ALA A 869 2.59 0.52 52.67
N HIS A 870 2.92 1.04 51.49
CA HIS A 870 3.50 2.38 51.37
C HIS A 870 2.50 3.51 51.62
N THR A 871 1.22 3.29 51.33
CA THR A 871 0.16 4.28 51.60
C THR A 871 -0.06 4.48 53.09
N ILE A 872 0.12 3.41 53.89
CA ILE A 872 -0.12 3.41 55.33
C ILE A 872 1.15 3.81 56.11
N ASP A 873 2.34 3.48 55.62
CA ASP A 873 3.60 3.83 56.28
C ASP A 873 4.04 5.27 55.98
N LYS A 874 3.81 6.17 56.94
CA LYS A 874 4.43 7.49 56.95
C LYS A 874 4.89 7.84 58.36
N ASN A 875 6.18 7.63 58.63
CA ASN A 875 6.95 8.46 59.56
C ASN A 875 8.34 8.73 58.99
N ASP A 876 8.55 10.00 58.62
CA ASP A 876 9.87 10.59 58.45
C ASP A 876 10.40 10.93 59.85
N THR A 877 11.22 10.07 60.44
CA THR A 877 12.16 10.43 61.51
C THR A 877 13.33 9.45 61.57
N ASP A 878 14.52 9.99 61.30
CA ASP A 878 15.82 9.69 61.91
C ASP A 878 16.19 8.24 62.32
N ASN A 879 17.33 7.79 61.75
CA ASN A 879 18.43 7.07 62.39
C ASN A 879 18.13 6.02 63.51
N MET A 880 18.60 4.80 63.21
CA MET A 880 19.27 3.83 64.10
C MET A 880 18.56 2.50 64.42
N HIS A 881 19.38 1.45 64.24
CA HIS A 881 19.52 0.19 65.00
C HIS A 881 18.62 -1.03 64.71
N GLN A 882 19.29 -2.02 64.10
CA GLN A 882 19.45 -3.43 64.52
C GLN A 882 18.24 -4.22 65.07
N SER A 883 17.86 -5.26 64.32
CA SER A 883 17.76 -6.68 64.74
C SER A 883 17.17 -7.45 63.54
N GLY A 884 17.55 -8.65 63.13
CA GLY A 884 18.20 -9.76 63.81
C GLY A 884 17.28 -10.99 63.72
N THR A 885 17.40 -11.81 62.68
CA THR A 885 16.88 -13.19 62.67
C THR A 885 17.89 -14.12 62.00
N ASN A 886 18.19 -15.23 62.69
CA ASN A 886 19.18 -16.25 62.31
C ASN A 886 18.93 -16.80 60.90
N PHE A 887 19.89 -16.57 59.99
CA PHE A 887 19.93 -17.15 58.66
C PHE A 887 20.67 -18.49 58.72
N ASP A 888 19.97 -19.62 58.55
CA ASP A 888 20.62 -20.94 58.48
C ASP A 888 21.18 -21.17 57.07
N LYS A 889 22.37 -20.59 56.81
CA LYS A 889 23.12 -20.67 55.54
C LYS A 889 23.26 -22.12 55.04
N SER A 890 23.31 -23.10 55.94
CA SER A 890 23.53 -24.51 55.61
C SER A 890 22.34 -25.15 54.87
N SER A 891 21.11 -24.81 55.28
CA SER A 891 19.87 -25.31 54.67
C SER A 891 19.65 -24.69 53.27
N MET A 892 19.95 -23.40 53.13
CA MET A 892 19.84 -22.69 51.85
C MET A 892 20.82 -23.24 50.80
N LEU A 893 22.09 -23.43 51.18
CA LEU A 893 23.10 -24.02 50.29
C LEU A 893 22.73 -25.44 49.83
N SER A 894 22.09 -26.24 50.70
CA SER A 894 21.64 -27.57 50.32
C SER A 894 20.49 -27.53 49.30
N THR A 895 19.57 -26.57 49.45
CA THR A 895 18.43 -26.40 48.55
C THR A 895 18.89 -25.85 47.19
N LEU A 896 19.82 -24.89 47.20
CA LEU A 896 20.42 -24.34 45.98
C LEU A 896 21.19 -25.39 45.18
N ARG A 897 21.96 -26.26 45.83
CA ARG A 897 22.68 -27.36 45.16
C ARG A 897 21.73 -28.39 44.54
N ASN A 898 20.59 -28.66 45.18
CA ASN A 898 19.56 -29.54 44.60
C ASN A 898 18.92 -28.93 43.35
N VAL A 899 18.67 -27.62 43.36
CA VAL A 899 18.17 -26.90 42.19
C VAL A 899 19.22 -26.86 41.07
N GLU A 900 20.49 -26.62 41.40
CA GLU A 900 21.60 -26.61 40.43
C GLU A 900 21.75 -27.97 39.75
N GLN A 901 21.64 -29.06 40.51
CA GLN A 901 21.69 -30.42 39.99
C GLN A 901 20.47 -30.74 39.11
N ALA A 902 19.26 -30.28 39.48
CA ALA A 902 18.05 -30.46 38.69
C ALA A 902 18.11 -29.71 37.35
N LEU A 903 18.64 -28.47 37.36
CA LEU A 903 18.87 -27.65 36.16
C LEU A 903 19.91 -28.30 35.23
N GLN A 904 21.02 -28.83 35.77
CA GLN A 904 22.04 -29.55 35.00
C GLN A 904 21.51 -30.81 34.31
N SER A 905 20.47 -31.44 34.87
CA SER A 905 19.82 -32.62 34.29
C SER A 905 18.63 -32.30 33.37
N TYR A 906 18.33 -31.01 33.12
CA TYR A 906 17.12 -30.58 32.40
C TYR A 906 15.83 -31.17 32.98
N ASP A 907 15.76 -31.33 34.30
CA ASP A 907 14.58 -31.89 34.98
C ASP A 907 13.48 -30.83 35.08
N ALA A 908 12.27 -31.15 34.63
CA ALA A 908 11.09 -30.29 34.73
C ALA A 908 10.77 -29.88 36.18
N LYS A 909 11.21 -30.67 37.17
CA LYS A 909 11.09 -30.34 38.60
C LYS A 909 11.97 -29.17 39.06
N ALA A 910 12.95 -28.75 38.24
CA ALA A 910 13.80 -27.61 38.57
C ALA A 910 12.98 -26.33 38.81
N VAL A 911 11.95 -26.08 37.98
CA VAL A 911 11.07 -24.91 38.12
C VAL A 911 10.29 -24.96 39.44
N GLU A 912 9.83 -26.15 39.83
CA GLU A 912 9.11 -26.36 41.09
C GLU A 912 10.03 -26.11 42.30
N TYR A 913 11.25 -26.63 42.28
CA TYR A 913 12.23 -26.38 43.35
C TYR A 913 12.65 -24.91 43.42
N ILE A 914 12.77 -24.21 42.28
CA ILE A 914 13.08 -22.77 42.23
C ILE A 914 11.92 -21.95 42.82
N ASN A 915 10.68 -22.33 42.55
CA ASN A 915 9.51 -21.68 43.14
C ASN A 915 9.46 -21.85 44.66
N VAL A 916 9.77 -23.04 45.17
CA VAL A 916 9.86 -23.30 46.61
C VAL A 916 11.01 -22.52 47.25
N LEU A 917 12.16 -22.44 46.59
CA LEU A 917 13.31 -21.65 47.02
C LEU A 917 12.96 -20.15 47.09
N ALA A 918 12.30 -19.61 46.06
CA ALA A 918 11.86 -18.22 46.02
C ALA A 918 10.85 -17.89 47.14
N ALA A 919 9.96 -18.83 47.44
CA ALA A 919 8.98 -18.66 48.53
C ALA A 919 9.62 -18.71 49.92
N ASN A 920 10.61 -19.58 50.13
CA ASN A 920 11.22 -19.77 51.45
C ASN A 920 12.25 -18.68 51.81
N TYR A 921 12.84 -18.03 50.80
CA TYR A 921 13.90 -17.04 50.99
C TYR A 921 13.54 -15.67 50.38
N SER A 922 12.24 -15.37 50.30
CA SER A 922 11.68 -14.13 49.73
C SER A 922 12.11 -12.85 50.46
N GLU A 923 12.46 -12.97 51.74
CA GLU A 923 12.96 -11.87 52.60
C GLU A 923 14.49 -11.86 52.73
N SER A 924 15.20 -12.73 51.99
CA SER A 924 16.67 -12.77 52.04
C SER A 924 17.30 -11.65 51.22
N VAL A 925 18.53 -11.27 51.59
CA VAL A 925 19.37 -10.35 50.79
C VAL A 925 19.59 -10.86 49.36
N TYR A 926 19.40 -12.17 49.13
CA TYR A 926 19.53 -12.82 47.83
C TYR A 926 18.22 -12.97 47.04
N ALA A 927 17.08 -12.46 47.56
CA ALA A 927 15.76 -12.64 46.97
C ALA A 927 15.66 -12.20 45.50
N HIS A 928 16.38 -11.14 45.11
CA HIS A 928 16.41 -10.67 43.72
C HIS A 928 17.10 -11.66 42.77
N LYS A 929 18.23 -12.27 43.18
CA LYS A 929 18.92 -13.31 42.39
C LYS A 929 18.09 -14.59 42.27
N ILE A 930 17.33 -14.91 43.32
CA ILE A 930 16.40 -16.05 43.32
C ILE A 930 15.20 -15.78 42.39
N ASN A 931 14.70 -14.55 42.33
CA ASN A 931 13.65 -14.16 41.39
C ASN A 931 14.16 -14.12 39.94
N ARG A 932 15.40 -13.68 39.70
CA ARG A 932 16.03 -13.74 38.38
C ARG A 932 16.23 -15.18 37.91
N LEU A 933 16.66 -16.07 38.82
CA LEU A 933 16.72 -17.52 38.59
C LEU A 933 15.34 -18.08 38.20
N LYS A 934 14.28 -17.66 38.89
CA LYS A 934 12.89 -18.02 38.58
C LYS A 934 12.46 -17.50 37.20
N GLN A 935 12.79 -16.27 36.83
CA GLN A 935 12.45 -15.68 35.54
C GLN A 935 13.08 -16.46 34.37
N HIS A 936 14.40 -16.71 34.40
CA HIS A 936 15.08 -17.49 33.36
C HIS A 936 14.52 -18.91 33.25
N ALA A 937 14.25 -19.56 34.38
CA ALA A 937 13.64 -20.90 34.39
C ALA A 937 12.20 -20.91 33.85
N THR A 938 11.46 -19.80 33.94
CA THR A 938 10.07 -19.69 33.45
C THR A 938 10.01 -19.53 31.92
N ILE A 939 11.05 -18.96 31.30
CA ILE A 939 11.19 -18.87 29.84
C ILE A 939 12.01 -20.03 29.23
N TYR A 940 12.24 -21.10 29.99
CA TYR A 940 13.01 -22.29 29.62
C TYR A 940 14.48 -22.03 29.25
N ASP A 941 15.05 -20.90 29.68
CA ASP A 941 16.47 -20.58 29.49
C ASP A 941 17.31 -21.19 30.62
N PHE A 942 17.49 -22.51 30.55
CA PHE A 942 18.16 -23.29 31.59
C PHE A 942 19.66 -23.01 31.70
N GLU A 943 20.32 -22.59 30.62
CA GLU A 943 21.75 -22.24 30.65
C GLU A 943 21.98 -20.96 31.45
N SER A 944 21.18 -19.91 31.22
CA SER A 944 21.26 -18.67 32.00
C SER A 944 20.80 -18.88 33.45
N ALA A 945 19.76 -19.69 33.68
CA ALA A 945 19.34 -20.07 35.03
C ALA A 945 20.46 -20.82 35.78
N GLN A 946 21.18 -21.71 35.10
CA GLN A 946 22.32 -22.41 35.67
C GLN A 946 23.48 -21.46 36.02
N ALA A 947 23.77 -20.48 35.17
CA ALA A 947 24.78 -19.47 35.47
C ALA A 947 24.44 -18.65 36.73
N VAL A 948 23.18 -18.22 36.86
CA VAL A 948 22.69 -17.45 38.01
C VAL A 948 22.76 -18.26 39.30
N ILE A 949 22.39 -19.55 39.28
CA ILE A 949 22.44 -20.36 40.50
C ILE A 949 23.86 -20.72 40.93
N THR A 950 24.77 -21.00 39.99
CA THR A 950 26.18 -21.26 40.32
C THR A 950 26.84 -20.01 40.92
N GLN A 951 26.52 -18.81 40.39
CA GLN A 951 26.95 -17.54 40.96
C GLN A 951 26.37 -17.30 42.36
N LEU A 952 25.08 -17.61 42.55
CA LEU A 952 24.39 -17.46 43.82
C LEU A 952 24.96 -18.41 44.90
N ILE A 953 25.27 -19.65 44.54
CA ILE A 953 25.95 -20.60 45.45
C ILE A 953 27.32 -20.06 45.81
N GLY A 954 28.10 -19.58 44.83
CA GLY A 954 29.42 -18.97 45.04
C GLY A 954 29.39 -17.81 46.03
N ASP A 955 28.50 -16.85 45.81
CA ASP A 955 28.33 -15.67 46.68
C ASP A 955 27.94 -16.05 48.12
N ILE A 956 27.22 -17.16 48.34
CA ILE A 956 26.83 -17.63 49.68
C ILE A 956 27.94 -18.45 50.36
N THR A 957 28.82 -19.12 49.59
CA THR A 957 29.98 -19.87 50.14
C THR A 957 31.21 -19.01 50.46
N ASP A 958 31.38 -17.87 49.79
CA ASP A 958 32.52 -16.96 50.03
C ASP A 958 32.27 -15.93 51.15
N GLU A 959 31.03 -15.82 51.65
CA GLU A 959 30.64 -15.05 52.86
C GLU A 959 30.57 -15.90 54.14
#